data_AF-A0A2V0P7X3-F1
#
_entry.id   AF-A0A2V0P7X3-F1
#
_cell.length_a   1.000
_cell.length_b   1.000
_cell.length_c   1.000
_cell.angle_alpha   90.00
_cell.angle_beta   90.00
_cell.angle_gamma   90.00
#
_symmetry.space_group_name_H-M   'P 1'
#
loop_
_entity.id
_entity.type
_entity.pdbx_description
1 polymer ?
#
loop_
_entity_poly.entity_id
_entity_poly.type
_entity_poly.pdbx_seq_one_letter_code
_entity_poly.pdbx_strand_id
1 'polypeptide(L)'
;MRLRIPSTIAAQLLLLLLAAAAAAARPATRVSLAAARPAPRRLQQASGGCNGCADPACYCGTVPSGNYQNYWDSACASFIQCANGVATVTACPAGLVFNVAANACDWPASTTCTPGCTPSSPSPSPKPSPSPSPKPSPSPSPKPSPSPSPKPSPSPSPKPSPSPSPKPSPSPSPSPVPSPSPGPGGASCLKNVIYWGQNSVYHKYPNQADWEKDLAYYCESSDDYDVINLSFLHMFKDASSGTGPGGEALPNLNFAYHCDTTFASLGDAQFPNSALLKCPAIADGIKRCQARGKKVLLSLGGAAGVYGFASDAEATNFAKVIWQMFLGGTTAGWPRPFGDAILDGIDLDIEGGSSVGYAAFVTALRTKFTNAAANPSGRQYIIGAAPQCPVPDAYLNDALSKSWFDYVWVQFYNNYCAAANPANFNFNVWADWAAKTSVNPNVKVLLGLPAASYAAPAGGFIDIATVRTNVDQLASAYPNTFGGVMLWDAGVADSEKVDGGASFGAAVKAHLRTKSAAGCGASPPAPSPSPGASPAPSPSPKPSPSPSPKPSPSPSPSPAPGGCNGCSDAACYCKTVPTGDYANPFDAACTTFLKCANGVATVTPCPAGLIFNAAAKVCDWPANAVCAPGCPAAPGPSPSPAPVPSPSPGASPAPSPSPSPPPSPPPVNPALPTGPLIVGYYQTWSAPWVSVGANMDLANIPGYVNVVILSFVRPDCTYAKGSLTLSGTGLDFSSDGAVVRDAVAALKAKRPNTRVLLAVGGATYTNFAGINTQCIKDIVTDFGLDGADIDWEPSAPNCVATGTSVSCPTDAESVNAVTKMRAAMPKGQYILSTASFHVGAYGAAGAFAASKPVTKYTGINLAMAKSTAGQSLDLINIMSYDAGSITSTGFDPKESFRAHRAVWPNAAVALGVEVPPEAWGGNIVTLNQVSDFAKYVRTNGGAGMMLWSLHKKGTPSAQGILTRSCTVMNMTSCSTLIPM
;
A
#
# COMPACT_ATOMS: atom_id res chain seq x y z
N MET A 1 -18.66 88.83 29.67
CA MET A 1 -18.36 88.32 28.31
C MET A 1 -19.00 86.94 28.19
N ARG A 2 -20.06 86.76 27.40
CA ARG A 2 -20.02 86.37 25.97
C ARG A 2 -19.29 85.01 25.79
N LEU A 3 -19.81 83.96 25.13
CA LEU A 3 -20.93 83.83 24.19
C LEU A 3 -21.27 82.33 24.00
N ARG A 4 -22.50 82.04 23.52
CA ARG A 4 -23.06 80.76 22.99
C ARG A 4 -22.20 80.17 21.85
N ILE A 5 -22.36 78.90 21.42
CA ILE A 5 -23.24 78.33 20.35
C ILE A 5 -22.64 76.89 20.04
N PRO A 6 -23.25 75.92 19.30
CA PRO A 6 -24.49 75.13 19.42
C PRO A 6 -24.29 73.58 19.37
N SER A 7 -25.39 72.89 19.62
CA SER A 7 -25.74 71.50 19.31
C SER A 7 -26.02 71.24 17.81
N THR A 8 -25.11 70.56 17.08
CA THR A 8 -25.36 70.04 15.70
C THR A 8 -24.50 68.82 15.27
N ILE A 9 -24.06 67.91 16.16
CA ILE A 9 -23.36 66.66 15.70
C ILE A 9 -23.96 65.36 16.27
N ALA A 10 -24.82 65.41 17.29
CA ALA A 10 -25.52 64.23 17.80
C ALA A 10 -26.77 63.85 16.98
N ALA A 11 -27.24 64.70 16.05
CA ALA A 11 -28.49 64.51 15.31
C ALA A 11 -28.35 63.87 13.92
N GLN A 12 -27.14 63.60 13.43
CA GLN A 12 -26.93 62.90 12.14
C GLN A 12 -26.63 61.40 12.29
N LEU A 13 -26.30 60.90 13.48
CA LEU A 13 -26.03 59.47 13.69
C LEU A 13 -27.27 58.63 14.07
N LEU A 14 -28.38 59.25 14.45
CA LEU A 14 -29.63 58.55 14.82
C LEU A 14 -30.65 58.47 13.67
N LEU A 15 -30.43 59.17 12.55
CA LEU A 15 -31.32 59.18 11.39
C LEU A 15 -31.03 58.09 10.33
N LEU A 16 -29.90 57.36 10.43
CA LEU A 16 -29.58 56.23 9.54
C LEU A 16 -30.00 54.86 10.11
N LEU A 17 -30.46 54.81 11.36
CA LEU A 17 -30.82 53.57 12.07
C LEU A 17 -32.34 53.29 12.15
N LEU A 18 -33.20 54.13 11.56
CA LEU A 18 -34.66 53.97 11.60
C LEU A 18 -35.34 53.73 10.24
N ALA A 19 -34.58 53.53 9.15
CA ALA A 19 -35.13 53.38 7.79
C ALA A 19 -35.10 51.95 7.21
N ALA A 20 -34.87 50.90 8.02
CA ALA A 20 -34.84 49.50 7.54
C ALA A 20 -35.85 48.56 8.22
N ALA A 21 -36.83 49.10 8.97
CA ALA A 21 -37.80 48.29 9.70
C ALA A 21 -39.22 48.88 9.66
N ALA A 22 -39.80 49.07 8.48
CA ALA A 22 -41.25 49.29 8.33
C ALA A 22 -41.73 49.14 6.88
N ALA A 23 -42.04 47.91 6.44
CA ALA A 23 -43.01 47.64 5.36
C ALA A 23 -43.39 46.14 5.32
N ALA A 24 -44.14 45.68 6.32
CA ALA A 24 -44.83 44.39 6.26
C ALA A 24 -46.15 44.45 7.05
N ALA A 25 -47.29 44.58 6.34
CA ALA A 25 -48.67 44.21 6.75
C ALA A 25 -49.66 44.79 5.70
N ARG A 26 -50.34 44.02 4.83
CA ARG A 26 -51.59 43.19 4.95
C ARG A 26 -52.54 43.61 3.77
N PRO A 27 -53.64 42.91 3.38
CA PRO A 27 -54.24 41.68 3.92
C PRO A 27 -54.53 40.57 2.87
N ALA A 28 -55.01 39.43 3.37
CA ALA A 28 -55.43 38.23 2.65
C ALA A 28 -56.95 38.00 2.72
N THR A 29 -57.50 37.31 1.72
CA THR A 29 -58.78 36.56 1.78
C THR A 29 -58.63 35.33 0.87
N ARG A 30 -58.23 34.17 1.41
CA ARG A 30 -59.04 33.01 1.90
C ARG A 30 -59.96 32.35 0.86
N VAL A 31 -59.53 31.18 0.37
CA VAL A 31 -60.37 29.98 0.21
C VAL A 31 -59.56 28.75 0.65
N SER A 32 -60.22 27.87 1.39
CA SER A 32 -59.75 26.69 2.13
C SER A 32 -59.24 25.54 1.25
N LEU A 33 -58.22 24.78 1.70
CA LEU A 33 -58.10 23.33 1.54
C LEU A 33 -56.90 22.76 2.34
N ALA A 34 -57.08 21.52 2.81
CA ALA A 34 -56.31 20.83 3.84
C ALA A 34 -54.82 20.60 3.55
N ALA A 35 -54.01 20.52 4.61
CA ALA A 35 -52.57 20.37 4.57
C ALA A 35 -52.12 18.93 4.25
N ALA A 36 -51.51 18.76 3.07
CA ALA A 36 -50.59 17.67 2.73
C ALA A 36 -49.25 18.31 2.29
N ARG A 37 -48.13 17.77 2.79
CA ARG A 37 -46.75 18.26 2.51
C ARG A 37 -46.32 17.94 1.06
N PRO A 38 -45.76 18.88 0.27
CA PRO A 38 -45.08 18.57 -0.98
C PRO A 38 -43.55 18.58 -0.87
N ALA A 39 -42.96 17.68 -1.65
CA ALA A 39 -41.55 17.33 -1.80
C ALA A 39 -40.65 18.47 -2.34
N PRO A 40 -39.31 18.37 -2.15
CA PRO A 40 -38.36 19.38 -2.62
C PRO A 40 -38.30 19.48 -4.15
N ARG A 41 -38.12 20.72 -4.62
CA ARG A 41 -38.00 21.13 -6.03
C ARG A 41 -36.88 20.36 -6.73
N ARG A 42 -37.29 19.58 -7.73
CA ARG A 42 -36.46 18.93 -8.76
C ARG A 42 -35.67 20.02 -9.51
N LEU A 43 -34.35 19.98 -9.44
CA LEU A 43 -33.51 20.53 -10.51
C LEU A 43 -33.95 19.83 -11.81
N GLN A 44 -34.28 20.60 -12.84
CA GLN A 44 -34.49 20.08 -14.19
C GLN A 44 -33.20 19.39 -14.64
N GLN A 45 -33.21 18.06 -14.67
CA GLN A 45 -32.21 17.25 -15.36
C GLN A 45 -32.20 17.66 -16.83
N ALA A 46 -31.14 18.34 -17.26
CA ALA A 46 -30.72 18.28 -18.65
C ALA A 46 -30.36 16.81 -18.93
N SER A 47 -30.97 16.26 -19.97
CA SER A 47 -30.79 14.88 -20.42
C SER A 47 -29.38 14.68 -20.97
N GLY A 48 -28.49 14.17 -20.13
CA GLY A 48 -27.14 13.71 -20.47
C GLY A 48 -26.27 13.65 -19.22
N GLY A 49 -26.24 12.50 -18.52
CA GLY A 49 -25.56 12.33 -17.22
C GLY A 49 -24.04 12.53 -17.21
N CYS A 50 -23.44 12.80 -18.38
CA CYS A 50 -22.01 12.93 -18.60
C CYS A 50 -21.53 14.36 -18.88
N ASN A 51 -22.30 15.40 -18.52
CA ASN A 51 -21.89 16.81 -18.63
C ASN A 51 -21.43 17.25 -20.04
N GLY A 52 -21.97 16.63 -21.10
CA GLY A 52 -21.59 16.93 -22.48
C GLY A 52 -20.23 16.37 -22.92
N CYS A 53 -19.61 15.51 -22.11
CA CYS A 53 -18.33 14.87 -22.41
C CYS A 53 -18.47 13.65 -23.31
N ALA A 54 -17.49 13.48 -24.20
CA ALA A 54 -17.42 12.35 -25.13
C ALA A 54 -16.67 11.14 -24.56
N ASP A 55 -15.93 11.30 -23.44
CA ASP A 55 -15.15 10.26 -22.78
C ASP A 55 -15.01 10.49 -21.25
N PRO A 56 -14.55 9.48 -20.48
CA PRO A 56 -14.32 9.60 -19.03
C PRO A 56 -13.34 10.68 -18.61
N ALA A 57 -12.31 10.97 -19.42
CA ALA A 57 -11.27 11.94 -19.08
C ALA A 57 -11.82 13.37 -19.09
N CYS A 58 -12.59 13.73 -20.12
CA CYS A 58 -13.37 14.97 -20.14
C CYS A 58 -14.29 15.03 -18.92
N TYR A 59 -15.01 13.94 -18.63
CA TYR A 59 -15.99 13.91 -17.55
C TYR A 59 -15.37 14.18 -16.18
N CYS A 60 -14.27 13.50 -15.85
CA CYS A 60 -13.53 13.75 -14.61
C CYS A 60 -12.93 15.16 -14.53
N GLY A 61 -12.67 15.82 -15.66
CA GLY A 61 -12.33 17.24 -15.71
C GLY A 61 -13.48 18.19 -15.33
N THR A 62 -14.72 17.70 -15.29
CA THR A 62 -15.93 18.49 -14.97
C THR A 62 -16.56 18.15 -13.62
N VAL A 63 -16.14 17.07 -12.97
CA VAL A 63 -16.68 16.61 -11.68
C VAL A 63 -15.59 16.53 -10.61
N PRO A 64 -15.92 16.68 -9.32
CA PRO A 64 -14.99 16.46 -8.22
C PRO A 64 -14.39 15.04 -8.21
N SER A 65 -13.36 14.82 -7.38
CA SER A 65 -12.85 13.47 -7.16
C SER A 65 -13.90 12.59 -6.48
N GLY A 66 -14.06 11.34 -6.94
CA GLY A 66 -15.09 10.42 -6.46
C GLY A 66 -15.35 9.27 -7.44
N ASN A 67 -16.24 8.35 -7.07
CA ASN A 67 -16.68 7.27 -7.94
C ASN A 67 -18.00 7.67 -8.63
N TYR A 68 -18.06 7.51 -9.94
CA TYR A 68 -19.19 7.90 -10.79
C TYR A 68 -19.58 6.77 -11.72
N GLN A 69 -20.83 6.75 -12.19
CA GLN A 69 -21.25 5.75 -13.16
C GLN A 69 -20.45 5.87 -14.46
N ASN A 70 -20.05 4.74 -15.03
CA ASN A 70 -19.46 4.73 -16.36
C ASN A 70 -20.54 4.82 -17.44
N TYR A 71 -20.77 6.02 -17.99
CA TYR A 71 -21.79 6.24 -19.04
C TYR A 71 -21.44 5.64 -20.41
N TRP A 72 -20.19 5.21 -20.61
CA TRP A 72 -19.67 4.61 -21.84
C TRP A 72 -19.64 3.09 -21.81
N ASP A 73 -19.96 2.49 -20.66
CA ASP A 73 -20.16 1.06 -20.51
C ASP A 73 -21.66 0.75 -20.60
N SER A 74 -22.08 0.17 -21.73
CA SER A 74 -23.48 -0.20 -21.97
C SER A 74 -24.01 -1.28 -21.01
N ALA A 75 -23.12 -2.01 -20.33
CA ALA A 75 -23.47 -3.01 -19.33
C ALA A 75 -23.46 -2.47 -17.89
N CYS A 76 -22.99 -1.24 -17.65
CA CYS A 76 -22.74 -0.68 -16.31
C CYS A 76 -21.89 -1.57 -15.39
N ALA A 77 -21.12 -2.49 -15.97
CA ALA A 77 -20.24 -3.42 -15.27
C ALA A 77 -18.94 -2.75 -14.82
N SER A 78 -18.87 -1.43 -14.88
CA SER A 78 -17.74 -0.61 -14.46
C SER A 78 -18.19 0.77 -13.99
N PHE A 79 -17.31 1.43 -13.26
CA PHE A 79 -17.47 2.80 -12.79
C PHE A 79 -16.21 3.61 -13.04
N ILE A 80 -16.35 4.94 -13.04
CA ILE A 80 -15.25 5.87 -13.25
C ILE A 80 -14.85 6.44 -11.90
N GLN A 81 -13.60 6.25 -11.53
CA GLN A 81 -12.97 6.94 -10.43
C GLN A 81 -12.31 8.20 -10.96
N CYS A 82 -12.85 9.35 -10.56
CA CYS A 82 -12.23 10.63 -10.84
C CYS A 82 -11.29 10.98 -9.69
N ALA A 83 -10.05 11.33 -10.00
CA ALA A 83 -9.08 11.86 -9.05
C ALA A 83 -8.38 13.05 -9.69
N ASN A 84 -8.64 14.26 -9.21
CA ASN A 84 -8.02 15.51 -9.69
C ASN A 84 -8.11 15.71 -11.21
N GLY A 85 -9.26 15.39 -11.81
CA GLY A 85 -9.46 15.49 -13.26
C GLY A 85 -9.06 14.24 -14.07
N VAL A 86 -8.38 13.27 -13.44
CA VAL A 86 -7.96 12.03 -14.08
C VAL A 86 -9.01 10.95 -13.89
N ALA A 87 -9.38 10.26 -14.97
CA ALA A 87 -10.36 9.19 -14.96
C ALA A 87 -9.69 7.81 -14.94
N THR A 88 -10.08 6.97 -13.99
CA THR A 88 -9.73 5.55 -13.95
C THR A 88 -11.00 4.72 -14.06
N VAL A 89 -11.09 3.85 -15.06
CA VAL A 89 -12.23 2.94 -15.22
C VAL A 89 -11.98 1.68 -14.40
N THR A 90 -12.86 1.41 -13.46
CA THR A 90 -12.78 0.23 -12.57
C THR A 90 -13.93 -0.70 -12.86
N ALA A 91 -13.65 -1.96 -13.19
CA ALA A 91 -14.66 -2.98 -13.39
C ALA A 91 -15.29 -3.39 -12.06
N CYS A 92 -16.61 -3.60 -12.06
CA CYS A 92 -17.29 -4.28 -10.98
C CYS A 92 -17.02 -5.80 -11.04
N PRO A 93 -17.05 -6.49 -9.88
CA PRO A 93 -17.02 -7.94 -9.85
C PRO A 93 -18.06 -8.56 -10.78
N ALA A 94 -17.76 -9.72 -11.36
CA ALA A 94 -18.58 -10.35 -12.39
C ALA A 94 -20.05 -10.50 -11.94
N GLY A 95 -20.97 -9.96 -12.74
CA GLY A 95 -22.42 -9.99 -12.49
C GLY A 95 -22.96 -8.81 -11.66
N LEU A 96 -22.09 -7.92 -11.16
CA LEU A 96 -22.48 -6.70 -10.44
C LEU A 96 -22.44 -5.47 -11.35
N VAL A 97 -23.23 -4.46 -11.01
CA VAL A 97 -23.25 -3.15 -11.67
C VAL A 97 -23.03 -2.04 -10.66
N PHE A 98 -22.47 -0.92 -11.10
CA PHE A 98 -22.20 0.18 -10.17
C PHE A 98 -23.50 0.85 -9.69
N ASN A 99 -23.71 0.84 -8.38
CA ASN A 99 -24.82 1.50 -7.70
C ASN A 99 -24.34 2.86 -7.16
N VAL A 100 -24.77 3.94 -7.82
CA VAL A 100 -24.38 5.32 -7.47
C VAL A 100 -24.86 5.71 -6.07
N ALA A 101 -26.01 5.21 -5.61
CA ALA A 101 -26.55 5.54 -4.28
C ALA A 101 -25.78 4.85 -3.16
N ALA A 102 -25.30 3.63 -3.39
CA ALA A 102 -24.47 2.87 -2.45
C ALA A 102 -22.97 3.17 -2.60
N ASN A 103 -22.58 3.89 -3.66
CA ASN A 103 -21.21 4.16 -4.04
C ASN A 103 -20.33 2.90 -4.15
N ALA A 104 -20.93 1.80 -4.61
CA ALA A 104 -20.32 0.47 -4.65
C ALA A 104 -20.92 -0.37 -5.79
N CYS A 105 -20.27 -1.49 -6.13
CA CYS A 105 -20.84 -2.49 -7.03
C CYS A 105 -21.91 -3.31 -6.30
N ASP A 106 -23.08 -3.43 -6.90
CA ASP A 106 -24.26 -4.04 -6.31
C ASP A 106 -25.01 -4.87 -7.37
N TRP A 107 -25.99 -5.65 -6.94
CA TRP A 107 -26.80 -6.46 -7.83
C TRP A 107 -27.63 -5.58 -8.80
N PRO A 108 -27.80 -5.99 -10.07
CA PRO A 108 -28.58 -5.25 -11.06
C PRO A 108 -30.04 -4.98 -10.64
N ALA A 109 -30.60 -5.76 -9.71
CA ALA A 109 -31.93 -5.55 -9.17
C ALA A 109 -32.02 -4.36 -8.18
N SER A 110 -30.89 -3.93 -7.62
CA SER A 110 -30.79 -2.92 -6.56
C SER A 110 -30.56 -1.49 -7.09
N THR A 111 -30.33 -1.32 -8.40
CA THR A 111 -30.07 -0.02 -9.02
C THR A 111 -30.55 0.01 -10.48
N THR A 112 -30.90 1.19 -11.00
CA THR A 112 -31.23 1.37 -12.42
C THR A 112 -30.02 1.90 -13.18
N CYS A 113 -29.38 1.02 -13.95
CA CYS A 113 -28.34 1.36 -14.92
C CYS A 113 -28.94 2.21 -16.06
N THR A 114 -28.33 3.37 -16.36
CA THR A 114 -28.75 4.23 -17.48
C THR A 114 -27.56 4.54 -18.38
N PRO A 115 -27.21 3.66 -19.33
CA PRO A 115 -26.11 3.89 -20.26
C PRO A 115 -26.45 4.93 -21.32
N GLY A 116 -25.46 5.72 -21.75
CA GLY A 116 -25.57 6.58 -22.93
C GLY A 116 -25.42 8.09 -22.67
N CYS A 117 -24.68 8.72 -23.58
CA CYS A 117 -24.48 10.16 -23.68
C CYS A 117 -24.98 10.65 -25.04
N THR A 118 -26.03 11.49 -25.08
CA THR A 118 -26.42 12.21 -26.30
C THR A 118 -25.92 13.65 -26.19
N PRO A 119 -24.79 14.03 -26.83
CA PRO A 119 -24.35 15.42 -26.84
C PRO A 119 -25.32 16.27 -27.67
N SER A 120 -25.94 17.28 -27.05
CA SER A 120 -26.78 18.26 -27.73
C SER A 120 -25.92 19.22 -28.56
N SER A 121 -26.13 19.20 -29.88
CA SER A 121 -25.51 20.08 -30.88
C SER A 121 -25.78 21.56 -30.60
N PRO A 122 -24.80 22.48 -30.76
CA PRO A 122 -25.00 23.90 -30.50
C PRO A 122 -25.86 24.57 -31.58
N SER A 123 -26.88 25.31 -31.13
CA SER A 123 -27.74 26.19 -31.94
C SER A 123 -26.97 27.44 -32.40
N PRO A 124 -27.14 27.92 -33.66
CA PRO A 124 -26.38 29.05 -34.20
C PRO A 124 -26.82 30.40 -33.58
N SER A 125 -25.85 31.23 -33.21
CA SER A 125 -26.05 32.61 -32.69
C SER A 125 -25.89 33.68 -33.81
N PRO A 126 -26.48 34.88 -33.66
CA PRO A 126 -26.94 35.71 -34.77
C PRO A 126 -25.89 36.67 -35.38
N LYS A 127 -26.13 37.02 -36.64
CA LYS A 127 -25.33 37.87 -37.54
C LYS A 127 -25.39 39.37 -37.19
N PRO A 128 -24.26 40.09 -37.16
CA PRO A 128 -24.20 41.55 -37.36
C PRO A 128 -23.86 41.95 -38.81
N SER A 129 -24.39 43.10 -39.23
CA SER A 129 -24.36 43.76 -40.56
C SER A 129 -23.23 44.84 -40.64
N PRO A 130 -22.98 45.55 -41.78
CA PRO A 130 -21.63 45.76 -42.35
C PRO A 130 -21.12 47.21 -42.36
N SER A 131 -19.84 47.44 -42.71
CA SER A 131 -19.31 48.72 -43.25
C SER A 131 -17.91 48.56 -43.89
N PRO A 132 -17.37 49.52 -44.68
CA PRO A 132 -17.38 49.48 -46.15
C PRO A 132 -15.98 49.45 -46.81
N SER A 133 -15.96 49.15 -48.11
CA SER A 133 -14.77 48.99 -48.96
C SER A 133 -14.40 50.30 -49.70
N PRO A 134 -13.10 50.49 -50.02
CA PRO A 134 -12.70 51.20 -51.23
C PRO A 134 -11.89 50.35 -52.23
N LYS A 135 -12.05 50.77 -53.48
CA LYS A 135 -11.79 50.19 -54.82
C LYS A 135 -10.29 50.35 -55.28
N PRO A 136 -9.89 49.95 -56.51
CA PRO A 136 -9.13 48.74 -56.86
C PRO A 136 -7.77 49.03 -57.56
N SER A 137 -6.98 48.01 -57.89
CA SER A 137 -6.00 48.09 -59.00
C SER A 137 -5.80 46.72 -59.69
N PRO A 138 -5.56 46.65 -61.01
CA PRO A 138 -6.04 45.56 -61.87
C PRO A 138 -4.99 44.52 -62.32
N SER A 139 -5.49 43.27 -62.42
CA SER A 139 -5.38 42.22 -63.47
C SER A 139 -4.12 42.13 -64.37
N PRO A 140 -3.66 40.89 -64.63
CA PRO A 140 -4.16 40.22 -65.85
C PRO A 140 -4.73 38.80 -65.64
N SER A 141 -5.82 38.58 -66.38
CA SER A 141 -6.55 37.34 -66.71
C SER A 141 -5.87 36.64 -67.92
N PRO A 142 -6.39 35.55 -68.52
CA PRO A 142 -6.91 34.26 -68.01
C PRO A 142 -6.36 33.04 -68.81
N LYS A 143 -6.59 31.81 -68.33
CA LYS A 143 -7.13 30.76 -69.24
C LYS A 143 -8.05 29.76 -68.49
N PRO A 144 -9.20 29.35 -69.07
CA PRO A 144 -10.35 28.79 -68.37
C PRO A 144 -10.56 27.25 -68.51
N SER A 145 -11.20 26.68 -67.47
CA SER A 145 -12.30 25.67 -67.38
C SER A 145 -12.55 24.68 -68.54
N PRO A 146 -12.98 23.41 -68.32
CA PRO A 146 -14.18 23.09 -67.52
C PRO A 146 -14.29 21.72 -66.78
N SER A 147 -15.29 21.70 -65.88
CA SER A 147 -16.11 20.60 -65.29
C SER A 147 -16.64 19.57 -66.34
N PRO A 148 -17.43 18.51 -66.01
CA PRO A 148 -17.82 17.87 -64.73
C PRO A 148 -17.62 16.33 -64.72
N SER A 149 -17.85 15.72 -63.55
CA SER A 149 -17.86 14.26 -63.32
C SER A 149 -19.18 13.60 -63.78
N PRO A 150 -19.11 12.39 -64.38
CA PRO A 150 -20.23 11.45 -64.37
C PRO A 150 -19.89 10.02 -63.87
N LYS A 151 -20.96 9.35 -63.44
CA LYS A 151 -21.14 8.01 -62.82
C LYS A 151 -20.95 6.82 -63.83
N PRO A 152 -21.12 5.53 -63.47
CA PRO A 152 -20.09 4.48 -63.60
C PRO A 152 -20.46 3.29 -64.53
N SER A 153 -19.53 2.29 -64.56
CA SER A 153 -19.62 0.88 -65.05
C SER A 153 -19.02 0.64 -66.45
N PRO A 154 -18.50 -0.56 -66.84
CA PRO A 154 -18.29 -1.85 -66.15
C PRO A 154 -16.84 -2.43 -66.25
N SER A 155 -16.62 -3.56 -65.57
CA SER A 155 -15.41 -4.41 -65.53
C SER A 155 -15.06 -5.12 -66.86
N PRO A 156 -13.76 -5.30 -67.18
CA PRO A 156 -13.33 -6.47 -67.95
C PRO A 156 -12.11 -7.24 -67.38
N SER A 157 -12.12 -8.53 -67.75
CA SER A 157 -11.29 -9.69 -67.40
C SER A 157 -9.79 -9.68 -67.85
N PRO A 158 -8.98 -10.71 -67.48
CA PRO A 158 -7.54 -10.60 -67.14
C PRO A 158 -6.54 -11.09 -68.21
N LYS A 159 -5.23 -10.85 -67.97
CA LYS A 159 -4.08 -11.61 -68.54
C LYS A 159 -2.74 -11.22 -67.86
N PRO A 160 -1.62 -11.99 -67.93
CA PRO A 160 -1.38 -13.43 -67.77
C PRO A 160 -0.51 -13.77 -66.51
N SER A 161 -0.54 -15.05 -66.12
CA SER A 161 0.21 -15.66 -65.00
C SER A 161 1.68 -15.99 -65.31
N PRO A 162 2.65 -15.72 -64.40
CA PRO A 162 3.96 -16.38 -64.37
C PRO A 162 3.92 -17.72 -63.61
N SER A 163 4.64 -18.69 -64.19
CA SER A 163 4.80 -20.10 -63.81
C SER A 163 5.14 -20.37 -62.33
N PRO A 164 4.66 -21.49 -61.73
CA PRO A 164 4.91 -21.84 -60.33
C PRO A 164 6.36 -22.30 -60.08
N SER A 165 6.98 -21.72 -59.06
CA SER A 165 8.22 -22.22 -58.43
C SER A 165 7.88 -23.38 -57.47
N PRO A 166 8.74 -24.40 -57.33
CA PRO A 166 8.39 -25.68 -56.74
C PRO A 166 8.12 -25.63 -55.23
N LYS A 167 7.09 -26.39 -54.83
CA LYS A 167 6.68 -26.67 -53.46
C LYS A 167 7.85 -27.27 -52.64
N PRO A 168 8.22 -26.68 -51.49
CA PRO A 168 9.14 -27.33 -50.55
C PRO A 168 8.53 -28.65 -50.06
N SER A 169 9.32 -29.71 -50.17
CA SER A 169 9.04 -31.04 -49.63
C SER A 169 8.87 -30.97 -48.11
N PRO A 170 7.92 -31.70 -47.51
CA PRO A 170 7.78 -31.77 -46.06
C PRO A 170 9.05 -32.35 -45.43
N SER A 171 9.64 -31.60 -44.51
CA SER A 171 10.71 -32.06 -43.63
C SER A 171 10.21 -33.27 -42.81
N PRO A 172 11.01 -34.33 -42.64
CA PRO A 172 10.56 -35.54 -41.97
C PRO A 172 10.17 -35.27 -40.51
N SER A 173 9.00 -35.78 -40.15
CA SER A 173 8.50 -35.86 -38.78
C SER A 173 9.54 -36.56 -37.88
N PRO A 174 9.94 -35.99 -36.73
CA PRO A 174 10.81 -36.68 -35.80
C PRO A 174 10.09 -37.95 -35.32
N SER A 175 10.72 -39.11 -35.52
CA SER A 175 10.26 -40.37 -34.96
C SER A 175 10.15 -40.26 -33.43
N PRO A 176 9.10 -40.83 -32.81
CA PRO A 176 8.93 -40.81 -31.36
C PRO A 176 10.09 -41.55 -30.70
N VAL A 177 10.75 -40.86 -29.76
CA VAL A 177 11.67 -41.49 -28.81
C VAL A 177 10.85 -42.51 -28.00
N PRO A 178 11.34 -43.75 -27.80
CA PRO A 178 10.58 -44.79 -27.12
C PRO A 178 10.21 -44.36 -25.70
N SER A 179 8.91 -44.39 -25.42
CA SER A 179 8.35 -44.24 -24.07
C SER A 179 8.90 -45.35 -23.17
N PRO A 180 9.33 -45.06 -21.93
CA PRO A 180 9.50 -46.10 -20.93
C PRO A 180 8.15 -46.82 -20.80
N SER A 181 8.19 -48.15 -20.89
CA SER A 181 7.02 -49.02 -20.75
C SER A 181 6.38 -48.79 -19.37
N PRO A 182 5.04 -48.66 -19.25
CA PRO A 182 4.38 -48.59 -17.95
C PRO A 182 4.56 -49.93 -17.23
N GLY A 183 5.37 -49.93 -16.17
CA GLY A 183 5.32 -50.99 -15.18
C GLY A 183 3.93 -51.04 -14.52
N PRO A 184 3.50 -52.20 -14.00
CA PRO A 184 2.13 -52.39 -13.52
C PRO A 184 1.90 -51.60 -12.22
N GLY A 185 0.90 -50.70 -12.22
CA GLY A 185 0.11 -50.32 -11.04
C GLY A 185 0.83 -49.86 -9.76
N GLY A 186 1.89 -49.04 -9.84
CA GLY A 186 2.62 -48.53 -8.67
C GLY A 186 2.25 -47.10 -8.28
N ALA A 187 1.93 -46.86 -7.00
CA ALA A 187 1.59 -45.53 -6.46
C ALA A 187 2.63 -44.45 -6.82
N SER A 188 2.17 -43.23 -7.10
CA SER A 188 3.03 -42.09 -7.43
C SER A 188 3.72 -41.52 -6.18
N CYS A 189 4.91 -40.93 -6.35
CA CYS A 189 5.55 -40.15 -5.29
C CYS A 189 4.81 -38.82 -5.14
N LEU A 190 3.90 -38.73 -4.17
CA LEU A 190 3.15 -37.51 -3.90
C LEU A 190 4.07 -36.40 -3.41
N LYS A 191 3.78 -35.17 -3.85
CA LYS A 191 4.58 -33.98 -3.62
C LYS A 191 3.87 -33.01 -2.69
N ASN A 192 4.63 -32.39 -1.81
CA ASN A 192 4.22 -31.19 -1.10
C ASN A 192 4.91 -29.98 -1.76
N VAL A 193 4.10 -29.09 -2.34
CA VAL A 193 4.54 -27.90 -3.07
C VAL A 193 4.19 -26.67 -2.25
N ILE A 194 5.08 -25.68 -2.20
CA ILE A 194 4.89 -24.46 -1.41
C ILE A 194 5.24 -23.22 -2.22
N TYR A 195 4.44 -22.17 -2.10
CA TYR A 195 4.79 -20.83 -2.56
C TYR A 195 5.66 -20.14 -1.49
N TRP A 196 6.72 -19.43 -1.92
CA TRP A 196 7.64 -18.71 -1.03
C TRP A 196 8.05 -17.39 -1.66
N GLY A 197 8.09 -16.33 -0.86
CA GLY A 197 8.64 -15.04 -1.25
C GLY A 197 7.66 -13.87 -1.11
N GLN A 198 6.39 -14.11 -0.82
CA GLN A 198 5.40 -13.03 -0.62
C GLN A 198 5.07 -12.76 0.84
N ASN A 199 5.56 -13.61 1.76
CA ASN A 199 5.41 -13.43 3.20
C ASN A 199 3.95 -13.18 3.64
N SER A 200 2.97 -13.94 3.15
CA SER A 200 1.55 -13.65 3.42
C SER A 200 1.18 -13.66 4.92
N VAL A 201 2.03 -14.28 5.76
CA VAL A 201 1.91 -14.34 7.21
C VAL A 201 2.13 -12.98 7.92
N TYR A 202 2.73 -11.99 7.25
CA TYR A 202 3.11 -10.71 7.89
C TYR A 202 1.94 -9.95 8.52
N HIS A 203 0.73 -10.12 7.97
CA HIS A 203 -0.48 -9.51 8.51
C HIS A 203 -0.89 -10.06 9.88
N LYS A 204 -0.48 -11.29 10.21
CA LYS A 204 -0.81 -11.96 11.48
C LYS A 204 0.20 -11.64 12.58
N TYR A 205 1.48 -11.49 12.23
CA TYR A 205 2.54 -11.29 13.21
C TYR A 205 3.24 -9.94 13.02
N PRO A 206 3.24 -9.05 14.03
CA PRO A 206 3.88 -7.74 13.92
C PRO A 206 5.42 -7.83 13.97
N ASN A 207 5.97 -8.93 14.50
CA ASN A 207 7.42 -9.11 14.62
C ASN A 207 7.96 -9.84 13.38
N GLN A 208 8.98 -9.27 12.75
CA GLN A 208 9.68 -9.92 11.63
C GLN A 208 10.31 -11.27 12.02
N ALA A 209 10.64 -11.47 13.30
CA ALA A 209 11.11 -12.75 13.81
C ALA A 209 10.08 -13.90 13.62
N ASP A 210 8.82 -13.58 13.37
CA ASP A 210 7.71 -14.53 13.14
C ASP A 210 7.24 -14.53 11.67
N TRP A 211 7.87 -13.75 10.79
CA TRP A 211 7.59 -13.72 9.35
C TRP A 211 8.16 -14.94 8.61
N GLU A 212 7.77 -15.10 7.34
CA GLU A 212 8.30 -16.09 6.39
C GLU A 212 9.83 -16.10 6.43
N LYS A 213 10.50 -17.24 6.53
CA LYS A 213 11.97 -17.29 6.67
C LYS A 213 12.68 -17.15 5.33
N ASP A 214 13.99 -16.95 5.35
CA ASP A 214 14.78 -17.00 4.12
C ASP A 214 14.69 -18.37 3.46
N LEU A 215 14.77 -18.43 2.13
CA LEU A 215 14.64 -19.66 1.34
C LEU A 215 15.52 -20.81 1.87
N ALA A 216 16.75 -20.51 2.31
CA ALA A 216 17.67 -21.50 2.86
C ALA A 216 17.10 -22.20 4.11
N TYR A 217 16.32 -21.51 4.94
CA TYR A 217 15.67 -22.10 6.11
C TYR A 217 14.79 -23.27 5.71
N TYR A 218 13.85 -23.07 4.78
CA TYR A 218 12.91 -24.10 4.31
C TYR A 218 13.58 -25.30 3.62
N CYS A 219 14.87 -25.15 3.32
CA CYS A 219 15.67 -26.18 2.68
C CYS A 219 16.58 -26.93 3.66
N GLU A 220 16.95 -26.31 4.78
CA GLU A 220 17.89 -26.86 5.76
C GLU A 220 17.22 -27.29 7.06
N SER A 221 16.17 -26.59 7.49
CA SER A 221 15.53 -26.79 8.79
C SER A 221 14.49 -27.90 8.77
N SER A 222 13.91 -28.22 7.61
CA SER A 222 12.89 -29.26 7.47
C SER A 222 12.90 -29.96 6.12
N ASP A 223 12.32 -31.17 6.10
CA ASP A 223 12.05 -31.91 4.86
C ASP A 223 10.56 -31.85 4.48
N ASP A 224 9.94 -30.69 4.73
CA ASP A 224 8.49 -30.53 4.60
C ASP A 224 8.06 -30.36 3.15
N TYR A 225 8.88 -29.73 2.31
CA TYR A 225 8.52 -29.36 0.94
C TYR A 225 9.43 -30.05 -0.08
N ASP A 226 8.85 -30.59 -1.16
CA ASP A 226 9.56 -31.20 -2.29
C ASP A 226 9.87 -30.19 -3.39
N VAL A 227 8.97 -29.23 -3.59
CA VAL A 227 9.01 -28.21 -4.63
C VAL A 227 8.70 -26.85 -4.00
N ILE A 228 9.51 -25.85 -4.30
CA ILE A 228 9.33 -24.47 -3.84
C ILE A 228 9.17 -23.56 -5.06
N ASN A 229 8.05 -22.87 -5.14
CA ASN A 229 7.76 -21.86 -6.15
C ASN A 229 8.21 -20.49 -5.62
N LEU A 230 9.18 -19.86 -6.29
CA LEU A 230 9.66 -18.52 -5.95
C LEU A 230 8.68 -17.49 -6.49
N SER A 231 8.11 -16.70 -5.58
CA SER A 231 6.97 -15.83 -5.85
C SER A 231 7.33 -14.37 -5.63
N PHE A 232 7.48 -13.54 -6.67
CA PHE A 232 7.16 -13.78 -8.09
C PHE A 232 8.04 -12.98 -9.07
N LEU A 233 8.08 -13.48 -10.31
CA LEU A 233 8.21 -12.61 -11.49
C LEU A 233 6.83 -12.01 -11.79
N HIS A 234 6.60 -10.82 -11.24
CA HIS A 234 5.27 -10.17 -11.23
C HIS A 234 5.05 -9.21 -12.41
N MET A 235 6.10 -8.82 -13.13
CA MET A 235 6.00 -8.02 -14.36
C MET A 235 6.81 -8.64 -15.48
N PHE A 236 6.19 -8.87 -16.64
CA PHE A 236 6.86 -9.52 -17.78
C PHE A 236 7.68 -8.54 -18.61
N LYS A 237 7.31 -7.25 -18.55
CA LYS A 237 7.98 -6.16 -19.25
C LYS A 237 8.03 -4.96 -18.33
N ASP A 238 9.23 -4.57 -17.95
CA ASP A 238 9.44 -3.40 -17.11
C ASP A 238 10.60 -2.58 -17.67
N ALA A 239 10.29 -1.34 -18.07
CA ALA A 239 11.28 -0.43 -18.64
C ALA A 239 12.41 -0.11 -17.65
N SER A 240 12.14 -0.13 -16.35
CA SER A 240 13.15 0.16 -15.33
C SER A 240 14.15 -0.99 -15.14
N SER A 241 13.77 -2.22 -15.51
CA SER A 241 14.66 -3.38 -15.51
C SER A 241 15.68 -3.35 -16.66
N GLY A 242 15.43 -2.54 -17.70
CA GLY A 242 16.31 -2.39 -18.86
C GLY A 242 16.02 -3.39 -19.98
N THR A 243 17.00 -3.59 -20.86
CA THR A 243 16.88 -4.49 -22.01
C THR A 243 17.99 -5.54 -22.04
N GLY A 244 17.67 -6.71 -22.58
CA GLY A 244 18.64 -7.74 -22.92
C GLY A 244 19.53 -7.33 -24.10
N PRO A 245 20.59 -8.11 -24.41
CA PRO A 245 21.51 -7.82 -25.51
C PRO A 245 20.87 -7.62 -26.88
N GLY A 246 19.72 -8.23 -27.14
CA GLY A 246 18.97 -8.11 -28.38
C GLY A 246 17.88 -7.04 -28.35
N GLY A 247 17.84 -6.19 -27.32
CA GLY A 247 16.79 -5.20 -27.13
C GLY A 247 15.50 -5.76 -26.53
N GLU A 248 15.50 -7.01 -26.05
CA GLU A 248 14.34 -7.60 -25.40
C GLU A 248 14.03 -6.88 -24.09
N ALA A 249 12.77 -6.52 -23.85
CA ALA A 249 12.34 -5.97 -22.57
C ALA A 249 12.55 -7.01 -21.46
N LEU A 250 13.14 -6.57 -20.34
CA LEU A 250 13.39 -7.42 -19.18
C LEU A 250 12.20 -7.40 -18.21
N PRO A 251 11.97 -8.51 -17.48
CA PRO A 251 10.93 -8.59 -16.46
C PRO A 251 11.37 -7.94 -15.14
N ASN A 252 10.45 -7.80 -14.18
CA ASN A 252 10.75 -7.43 -12.79
C ASN A 252 10.29 -8.52 -11.80
N LEU A 253 10.96 -8.58 -10.66
CA LEU A 253 10.81 -9.57 -9.59
C LEU A 253 10.35 -8.89 -8.31
N ASN A 254 9.58 -9.58 -7.49
CA ASN A 254 9.22 -9.14 -6.15
C ASN A 254 9.28 -10.34 -5.22
N PHE A 255 10.12 -10.31 -4.19
CA PHE A 255 10.20 -11.34 -3.16
C PHE A 255 9.99 -10.74 -1.78
N ALA A 256 9.01 -9.83 -1.68
CA ALA A 256 8.69 -9.07 -0.48
C ALA A 256 9.97 -8.49 0.15
N TYR A 257 10.27 -8.88 1.40
CA TYR A 257 11.41 -8.37 2.15
C TYR A 257 12.69 -9.22 1.97
N HIS A 258 12.64 -10.33 1.23
CA HIS A 258 13.77 -11.25 1.06
C HIS A 258 14.82 -10.77 0.06
N CYS A 259 14.51 -9.75 -0.74
CA CYS A 259 15.46 -9.16 -1.67
C CYS A 259 15.04 -7.73 -2.04
N ASP A 260 15.88 -6.75 -1.71
CA ASP A 260 15.73 -5.33 -2.04
C ASP A 260 16.89 -4.78 -2.88
N THR A 261 17.95 -5.58 -3.10
CA THR A 261 19.10 -5.21 -3.91
C THR A 261 18.80 -5.37 -5.40
N THR A 262 19.12 -4.34 -6.19
CA THR A 262 19.07 -4.33 -7.66
C THR A 262 20.45 -4.40 -8.29
N PHE A 263 20.54 -4.71 -9.59
CA PHE A 263 21.78 -4.62 -10.37
C PHE A 263 22.44 -3.24 -10.23
N ALA A 264 21.66 -2.16 -10.34
CA ALA A 264 22.15 -0.80 -10.14
C ALA A 264 22.66 -0.57 -8.71
N SER A 265 21.93 -1.02 -7.68
CA SER A 265 22.31 -0.82 -6.28
C SER A 265 23.63 -1.50 -5.91
N LEU A 266 23.96 -2.60 -6.59
CA LEU A 266 25.20 -3.36 -6.40
C LEU A 266 26.32 -2.90 -7.34
N GLY A 267 26.14 -1.79 -8.07
CA GLY A 267 27.15 -1.21 -8.95
C GLY A 267 27.52 -2.10 -10.13
N ASP A 268 26.56 -2.84 -10.68
CA ASP A 268 26.81 -3.71 -11.83
C ASP A 268 27.23 -2.88 -13.05
N ALA A 269 28.44 -3.14 -13.57
CA ALA A 269 29.01 -2.35 -14.66
C ALA A 269 28.25 -2.52 -15.98
N GLN A 270 27.58 -3.66 -16.18
CA GLN A 270 26.84 -3.94 -17.39
C GLN A 270 25.39 -3.42 -17.31
N PHE A 271 24.82 -3.43 -16.11
CA PHE A 271 23.45 -2.96 -15.85
C PHE A 271 23.40 -1.83 -14.79
N PRO A 272 24.13 -0.72 -14.99
CA PRO A 272 24.34 0.29 -13.95
C PRO A 272 23.09 1.07 -13.56
N ASN A 273 22.04 1.04 -14.38
CA ASN A 273 20.78 1.75 -14.17
C ASN A 273 19.57 0.81 -14.02
N SER A 274 19.79 -0.51 -13.94
CA SER A 274 18.70 -1.49 -13.90
C SER A 274 18.10 -1.61 -12.50
N ALA A 275 16.78 -1.45 -12.41
CA ALA A 275 15.96 -1.71 -11.23
C ALA A 275 15.60 -3.20 -11.07
N LEU A 276 16.08 -4.07 -11.98
CA LEU A 276 15.94 -5.52 -11.85
C LEU A 276 16.60 -5.98 -10.55
N LEU A 277 15.92 -6.82 -9.78
CA LEU A 277 16.48 -7.39 -8.56
C LEU A 277 17.71 -8.27 -8.87
N LYS A 278 18.70 -8.21 -7.97
CA LYS A 278 19.88 -9.07 -7.93
C LYS A 278 19.98 -9.63 -6.52
N CYS A 279 19.62 -10.90 -6.35
CA CYS A 279 19.31 -11.51 -5.07
C CYS A 279 20.32 -12.63 -4.71
N PRO A 280 21.50 -12.28 -4.19
CA PRO A 280 22.53 -13.28 -3.87
C PRO A 280 22.09 -14.26 -2.76
N ALA A 281 21.34 -13.79 -1.75
CA ALA A 281 20.84 -14.68 -0.69
C ALA A 281 19.85 -15.73 -1.22
N ILE A 282 18.97 -15.32 -2.15
CA ILE A 282 18.05 -16.24 -2.83
C ILE A 282 18.83 -17.22 -3.72
N ALA A 283 19.87 -16.75 -4.43
CA ALA A 283 20.74 -17.60 -5.23
C ALA A 283 21.39 -18.72 -4.39
N ASP A 284 21.91 -18.39 -3.21
CA ASP A 284 22.47 -19.36 -2.27
C ASP A 284 21.41 -20.32 -1.74
N GLY A 285 20.21 -19.81 -1.41
CA GLY A 285 19.05 -20.61 -1.03
C GLY A 285 18.70 -21.66 -2.10
N ILE A 286 18.57 -21.25 -3.36
CA ILE A 286 18.28 -22.14 -4.50
C ILE A 286 19.26 -23.31 -4.53
N LYS A 287 20.56 -23.04 -4.47
CA LYS A 287 21.60 -24.09 -4.54
C LYS A 287 21.51 -25.04 -3.34
N ARG A 288 21.24 -24.52 -2.13
CA ARG A 288 21.06 -25.34 -0.92
C ARG A 288 19.83 -26.25 -1.02
N CYS A 289 18.71 -25.73 -1.52
CA CYS A 289 17.51 -26.53 -1.78
C CYS A 289 17.79 -27.66 -2.77
N GLN A 290 18.44 -27.34 -3.89
CA GLN A 290 18.79 -28.31 -4.92
C GLN A 290 19.77 -29.37 -4.41
N ALA A 291 20.75 -28.98 -3.59
CA ALA A 291 21.68 -29.91 -2.94
C ALA A 291 20.97 -30.89 -1.98
N ARG A 292 19.81 -30.51 -1.46
CA ARG A 292 18.93 -31.38 -0.64
C ARG A 292 17.91 -32.17 -1.46
N GLY A 293 17.97 -32.08 -2.79
CA GLY A 293 17.07 -32.79 -3.70
C GLY A 293 15.71 -32.12 -3.90
N LYS A 294 15.48 -30.93 -3.32
CA LYS A 294 14.27 -30.13 -3.54
C LYS A 294 14.34 -29.45 -4.92
N LYS A 295 13.18 -29.20 -5.51
CA LYS A 295 13.06 -28.47 -6.78
C LYS A 295 12.68 -27.03 -6.52
N VAL A 296 13.35 -26.09 -7.20
CA VAL A 296 13.06 -24.66 -7.07
C VAL A 296 12.68 -24.07 -8.42
N LEU A 297 11.47 -23.54 -8.53
CA LEU A 297 10.89 -23.01 -9.75
C LEU A 297 10.69 -21.50 -9.62
N LEU A 298 10.78 -20.75 -10.72
CA LEU A 298 10.31 -19.36 -10.73
C LEU A 298 8.83 -19.32 -11.06
N SER A 299 8.01 -18.73 -10.18
CA SER A 299 6.61 -18.49 -10.48
C SER A 299 6.41 -17.15 -11.18
N LEU A 300 5.71 -17.18 -12.31
CA LEU A 300 5.39 -16.02 -13.14
C LEU A 300 3.93 -15.64 -12.89
N GLY A 301 3.70 -14.36 -12.57
CA GLY A 301 2.37 -13.79 -12.37
C GLY A 301 2.11 -13.39 -10.91
N GLY A 302 1.11 -14.02 -10.28
CA GLY A 302 0.59 -13.71 -8.96
C GLY A 302 -0.44 -12.56 -8.94
N ALA A 303 -0.97 -12.23 -7.76
CA ALA A 303 -2.11 -11.32 -7.60
C ALA A 303 -1.84 -9.83 -7.97
N ALA A 304 -0.61 -9.46 -8.34
CA ALA A 304 -0.20 -8.08 -8.58
C ALA A 304 -0.84 -7.40 -9.82
N GLY A 305 -1.48 -8.16 -10.74
CA GLY A 305 -2.26 -7.73 -11.92
C GLY A 305 -1.80 -6.42 -12.63
N VAL A 306 -1.22 -6.40 -13.82
CA VAL A 306 -1.70 -6.81 -15.15
C VAL A 306 -0.45 -7.21 -15.96
N TYR A 307 -0.33 -8.48 -16.32
CA TYR A 307 0.80 -9.01 -17.10
C TYR A 307 0.28 -9.85 -18.27
N GLY A 308 1.20 -10.43 -19.04
CA GLY A 308 0.88 -11.26 -20.20
C GLY A 308 1.38 -10.67 -21.52
N PHE A 309 1.05 -11.37 -22.60
CA PHE A 309 1.60 -11.10 -23.92
C PHE A 309 0.54 -10.51 -24.84
N ALA A 310 0.98 -9.70 -25.82
CA ALA A 310 0.10 -9.24 -26.89
C ALA A 310 -0.03 -10.27 -28.02
N SER A 311 0.90 -11.23 -28.13
CA SER A 311 0.92 -12.25 -29.18
C SER A 311 1.80 -13.45 -28.83
N ASP A 312 1.62 -14.55 -29.56
CA ASP A 312 2.46 -15.75 -29.48
C ASP A 312 3.94 -15.47 -29.80
N ALA A 313 4.20 -14.54 -30.73
CA ALA A 313 5.56 -14.14 -31.09
C ALA A 313 6.28 -13.45 -29.93
N GLU A 314 5.55 -12.58 -29.23
CA GLU A 314 6.05 -11.92 -28.03
C GLU A 314 6.30 -12.94 -26.90
N ALA A 315 5.36 -13.86 -26.69
CA ALA A 315 5.49 -14.93 -25.72
C ALA A 315 6.69 -15.85 -26.01
N THR A 316 6.92 -16.17 -27.29
CA THR A 316 8.08 -16.95 -27.74
C THR A 316 9.39 -16.21 -27.48
N ASN A 317 9.43 -14.89 -27.69
CA ASN A 317 10.58 -14.06 -27.35
C ASN A 317 10.79 -14.00 -25.83
N PHE A 318 9.72 -13.93 -25.05
CA PHE A 318 9.84 -13.93 -23.60
C PHE A 318 10.35 -15.27 -23.05
N ALA A 319 10.04 -16.40 -23.69
CA ALA A 319 10.66 -17.69 -23.36
C ALA A 319 12.20 -17.67 -23.51
N LYS A 320 12.74 -16.92 -24.49
CA LYS A 320 14.19 -16.68 -24.62
C LYS A 320 14.71 -15.89 -23.42
N VAL A 321 14.01 -14.84 -23.00
CA VAL A 321 14.38 -14.01 -21.83
C VAL A 321 14.47 -14.90 -20.58
N ILE A 322 13.43 -15.68 -20.29
CA ILE A 322 13.40 -16.60 -19.15
C ILE A 322 14.51 -17.64 -19.22
N TRP A 323 14.75 -18.23 -20.40
CA TRP A 323 15.83 -19.19 -20.60
C TRP A 323 17.21 -18.61 -20.25
N GLN A 324 17.49 -17.38 -20.70
CA GLN A 324 18.79 -16.74 -20.52
C GLN A 324 19.03 -16.20 -19.11
N MET A 325 17.99 -15.69 -18.45
CA MET A 325 18.15 -15.05 -17.14
C MET A 325 18.13 -16.05 -15.97
N PHE A 326 17.33 -17.11 -16.07
CA PHE A 326 16.99 -17.95 -14.90
C PHE A 326 17.27 -19.45 -15.09
N LEU A 327 17.24 -19.93 -16.33
CA LEU A 327 17.43 -21.35 -16.66
C LEU A 327 18.82 -21.57 -17.29
N GLY A 328 18.93 -22.56 -18.18
CA GLY A 328 20.19 -23.04 -18.75
C GLY A 328 20.80 -22.19 -19.85
N GLY A 329 20.31 -20.97 -20.10
CA GLY A 329 20.91 -20.08 -21.08
C GLY A 329 22.28 -19.57 -20.63
N THR A 330 23.22 -19.53 -21.59
CA THR A 330 24.64 -19.23 -21.36
C THR A 330 25.14 -18.07 -22.22
N THR A 331 24.25 -17.41 -22.98
CA THR A 331 24.66 -16.30 -23.84
C THR A 331 25.14 -15.14 -22.98
N ALA A 332 26.35 -14.66 -23.27
CA ALA A 332 26.93 -13.53 -22.56
C ALA A 332 26.05 -12.27 -22.69
N GLY A 333 26.11 -11.43 -21.66
CA GLY A 333 25.45 -10.14 -21.65
C GLY A 333 24.00 -10.15 -21.15
N TRP A 334 23.46 -11.28 -20.69
CA TRP A 334 22.15 -11.29 -20.01
C TRP A 334 22.30 -11.05 -18.50
N PRO A 335 21.42 -10.25 -17.86
CA PRO A 335 21.45 -10.12 -16.41
C PRO A 335 20.91 -11.40 -15.77
N ARG A 336 21.59 -11.91 -14.74
CA ARG A 336 21.14 -13.07 -13.96
C ARG A 336 20.82 -12.68 -12.51
N PRO A 337 19.55 -12.46 -12.17
CA PRO A 337 19.13 -12.06 -10.83
C PRO A 337 19.61 -12.98 -9.71
N PHE A 338 19.77 -14.26 -9.99
CA PHE A 338 20.26 -15.28 -9.05
C PHE A 338 21.70 -15.72 -9.37
N GLY A 339 22.48 -14.86 -10.03
CA GLY A 339 23.85 -15.18 -10.41
C GLY A 339 23.95 -16.47 -11.24
N ASP A 340 24.82 -17.37 -10.82
CA ASP A 340 25.06 -18.68 -11.44
C ASP A 340 24.06 -19.78 -11.00
N ALA A 341 23.09 -19.46 -10.15
CA ALA A 341 22.01 -20.42 -9.85
C ALA A 341 21.16 -20.67 -11.12
N ILE A 342 20.85 -21.94 -11.35
CA ILE A 342 20.00 -22.40 -12.46
C ILE A 342 18.76 -23.06 -11.84
N LEU A 343 17.59 -22.49 -12.10
CA LEU A 343 16.34 -23.01 -11.55
C LEU A 343 15.95 -24.35 -12.19
N ASP A 344 15.15 -25.13 -11.47
CA ASP A 344 14.65 -26.43 -11.93
C ASP A 344 13.47 -26.29 -12.89
N GLY A 345 12.95 -25.09 -13.11
CA GLY A 345 11.76 -24.91 -13.92
C GLY A 345 11.08 -23.57 -13.70
N ILE A 346 9.85 -23.50 -14.22
CA ILE A 346 8.96 -22.35 -14.04
C ILE A 346 7.57 -22.82 -13.65
N ASP A 347 6.85 -21.93 -13.00
CA ASP A 347 5.44 -22.05 -12.66
C ASP A 347 4.67 -20.91 -13.31
N LEU A 348 3.48 -21.21 -13.83
CA LEU A 348 2.56 -20.22 -14.39
C LEU A 348 1.40 -20.00 -13.43
N ASP A 349 1.50 -18.94 -12.64
CA ASP A 349 0.46 -18.50 -11.70
C ASP A 349 -0.23 -17.25 -12.25
N ILE A 350 -1.03 -17.45 -13.30
CA ILE A 350 -1.59 -16.37 -14.11
C ILE A 350 -3.02 -16.10 -13.65
N GLU A 351 -3.19 -15.01 -12.91
CA GLU A 351 -4.46 -14.64 -12.27
C GLU A 351 -5.06 -13.34 -12.82
N GLY A 352 -4.40 -12.70 -13.79
CA GLY A 352 -4.79 -11.41 -14.33
C GLY A 352 -4.13 -11.06 -15.65
N GLY A 353 -4.64 -10.01 -16.29
CA GLY A 353 -4.12 -9.48 -17.55
C GLY A 353 -4.52 -10.29 -18.79
N SER A 354 -3.56 -10.55 -19.68
CA SER A 354 -3.81 -11.25 -20.96
C SER A 354 -3.68 -12.75 -20.81
N SER A 355 -4.60 -13.52 -21.39
CA SER A 355 -4.55 -14.98 -21.54
C SER A 355 -3.78 -15.43 -22.81
N VAL A 356 -3.30 -14.49 -23.62
CA VAL A 356 -2.67 -14.76 -24.91
C VAL A 356 -1.21 -15.24 -24.73
N GLY A 357 -0.80 -16.23 -25.54
CA GLY A 357 0.61 -16.54 -25.77
C GLY A 357 1.22 -17.60 -24.86
N TYR A 358 0.58 -18.01 -23.77
CA TYR A 358 1.18 -18.97 -22.83
C TYR A 358 1.44 -20.35 -23.44
N ALA A 359 0.60 -20.82 -24.37
CA ALA A 359 0.87 -22.07 -25.10
C ALA A 359 2.17 -21.98 -25.93
N ALA A 360 2.37 -20.86 -26.64
CA ALA A 360 3.57 -20.60 -27.41
C ALA A 360 4.81 -20.46 -26.51
N PHE A 361 4.67 -19.76 -25.37
CA PHE A 361 5.72 -19.63 -24.36
C PHE A 361 6.18 -21.00 -23.82
N VAL A 362 5.25 -21.85 -23.40
CA VAL A 362 5.56 -23.20 -22.89
C VAL A 362 6.22 -24.06 -23.97
N THR A 363 5.69 -24.02 -25.20
CA THR A 363 6.25 -24.75 -26.34
C THR A 363 7.68 -24.31 -26.64
N ALA A 364 7.95 -23.00 -26.61
CA ALA A 364 9.28 -22.44 -26.83
C ALA A 364 10.28 -22.88 -25.75
N LEU A 365 9.89 -22.89 -24.47
CA LEU A 365 10.73 -23.40 -23.38
C LEU A 365 10.99 -24.90 -23.51
N ARG A 366 9.96 -25.71 -23.78
CA ARG A 366 10.11 -27.17 -23.99
C ARG A 366 11.06 -27.48 -25.14
N THR A 367 11.03 -26.68 -26.20
CA THR A 367 11.98 -26.80 -27.31
C THR A 367 13.43 -26.57 -26.84
N LYS A 368 13.67 -25.65 -25.89
CA LYS A 368 15.01 -25.48 -25.29
C LYS A 368 15.40 -26.65 -24.39
N PHE A 369 14.46 -27.21 -23.66
CA PHE A 369 14.73 -28.30 -22.71
C PHE A 369 15.18 -29.59 -23.40
N THR A 370 14.59 -29.91 -24.55
CA THR A 370 14.86 -31.14 -25.31
C THR A 370 15.96 -30.98 -26.37
N ASN A 371 16.31 -29.75 -26.75
CA ASN A 371 17.35 -29.50 -27.74
C ASN A 371 18.75 -29.66 -27.10
N ALA A 372 19.51 -30.67 -27.54
CA ALA A 372 20.83 -30.97 -27.02
C ALA A 372 21.87 -29.85 -27.20
N ALA A 373 21.72 -28.98 -28.21
CA ALA A 373 22.60 -27.84 -28.38
C ALA A 373 22.27 -26.70 -27.40
N ALA A 374 20.99 -26.50 -27.07
CA ALA A 374 20.57 -25.51 -26.07
C ALA A 374 20.77 -26.02 -24.64
N ASN A 375 20.52 -27.30 -24.37
CA ASN A 375 20.65 -27.95 -23.06
C ASN A 375 21.66 -29.13 -23.11
N PRO A 376 22.97 -28.86 -23.30
CA PRO A 376 23.98 -29.90 -23.42
C PRO A 376 24.15 -30.72 -22.14
N SER A 377 23.78 -30.17 -20.98
CA SER A 377 23.80 -30.87 -19.70
C SER A 377 22.75 -31.98 -19.59
N GLY A 378 21.73 -31.97 -20.46
CA GLY A 378 20.57 -32.86 -20.33
C GLY A 378 19.76 -32.61 -19.07
N ARG A 379 19.92 -31.45 -18.40
CA ARG A 379 19.17 -31.12 -17.18
C ARG A 379 17.67 -31.19 -17.45
N GLN A 380 16.96 -31.88 -16.58
CA GLN A 380 15.50 -31.93 -16.63
C GLN A 380 14.91 -30.66 -15.99
N TYR A 381 13.95 -30.06 -16.68
CA TYR A 381 13.23 -28.88 -16.22
C TYR A 381 11.74 -29.16 -16.06
N ILE A 382 11.14 -28.50 -15.07
CA ILE A 382 9.73 -28.62 -14.70
C ILE A 382 8.95 -27.42 -15.24
N ILE A 383 7.74 -27.66 -15.76
CA ILE A 383 6.75 -26.62 -16.00
C ILE A 383 5.51 -26.93 -15.17
N GLY A 384 5.27 -26.09 -14.17
CA GLY A 384 4.07 -26.06 -13.34
C GLY A 384 3.05 -25.03 -13.83
N ALA A 385 1.81 -25.15 -13.35
CA ALA A 385 0.76 -24.16 -13.51
C ALA A 385 -0.19 -24.16 -12.31
N ALA A 386 -0.71 -22.99 -11.97
CA ALA A 386 -1.62 -22.76 -10.84
C ALA A 386 -2.98 -22.20 -11.27
N PRO A 387 -3.76 -22.92 -12.10
CA PRO A 387 -5.10 -22.46 -12.46
C PRO A 387 -5.99 -22.43 -11.22
N GLN A 388 -7.03 -21.60 -11.26
CA GLN A 388 -8.08 -21.65 -10.25
C GLN A 388 -9.03 -22.83 -10.52
N CYS A 389 -9.80 -23.27 -9.52
CA CYS A 389 -10.68 -24.43 -9.68
C CYS A 389 -11.80 -24.32 -10.73
N PRO A 390 -12.32 -23.14 -11.14
CA PRO A 390 -13.30 -23.05 -12.21
C PRO A 390 -12.77 -23.61 -13.54
N VAL A 391 -13.61 -24.36 -14.26
CA VAL A 391 -13.27 -24.95 -15.56
C VAL A 391 -14.20 -24.37 -16.65
N PRO A 392 -13.66 -23.85 -17.77
CA PRO A 392 -12.24 -23.67 -18.05
C PRO A 392 -11.61 -22.55 -17.19
N ASP A 393 -10.32 -22.69 -16.88
CA ASP A 393 -9.56 -21.61 -16.23
C ASP A 393 -9.48 -20.39 -17.16
N ALA A 394 -9.71 -19.19 -16.62
CA ALA A 394 -9.88 -17.98 -17.42
C ALA A 394 -8.60 -17.56 -18.18
N TYR A 395 -7.42 -17.90 -17.68
CA TYR A 395 -6.15 -17.41 -18.20
C TYR A 395 -5.29 -18.50 -18.83
N LEU A 396 -5.33 -19.70 -18.29
CA LEU A 396 -4.44 -20.81 -18.65
C LEU A 396 -5.11 -21.89 -19.50
N ASN A 397 -6.44 -21.85 -19.72
CA ASN A 397 -7.12 -22.90 -20.49
C ASN A 397 -6.50 -23.16 -21.88
N ASP A 398 -6.08 -22.10 -22.59
CA ASP A 398 -5.41 -22.26 -23.89
C ASP A 398 -4.10 -23.05 -23.75
N ALA A 399 -3.24 -22.67 -22.81
CA ALA A 399 -1.97 -23.36 -22.55
C ALA A 399 -2.19 -24.79 -22.07
N LEU A 400 -3.08 -25.00 -21.09
CA LEU A 400 -3.40 -26.31 -20.53
C LEU A 400 -3.89 -27.29 -21.62
N SER A 401 -4.61 -26.80 -22.63
CA SER A 401 -5.08 -27.65 -23.74
C SER A 401 -4.03 -27.95 -24.81
N LYS A 402 -2.95 -27.15 -24.92
CA LYS A 402 -2.00 -27.19 -26.05
C LYS A 402 -0.56 -27.48 -25.67
N SER A 403 -0.23 -27.53 -24.38
CA SER A 403 1.16 -27.53 -23.94
C SER A 403 1.49 -28.59 -22.90
N TRP A 404 2.77 -28.97 -22.87
CA TRP A 404 3.30 -30.02 -22.02
C TRP A 404 3.61 -29.48 -20.62
N PHE A 405 2.69 -29.68 -19.67
CA PHE A 405 2.87 -29.41 -18.24
C PHE A 405 3.28 -30.67 -17.48
N ASP A 406 4.15 -30.54 -16.48
CA ASP A 406 4.51 -31.66 -15.60
C ASP A 406 3.55 -31.74 -14.41
N TYR A 407 3.21 -30.58 -13.84
CA TYR A 407 2.35 -30.45 -12.68
C TYR A 407 1.32 -29.33 -12.89
N VAL A 408 0.13 -29.53 -12.33
CA VAL A 408 -0.92 -28.52 -12.22
C VAL A 408 -1.45 -28.52 -10.80
N TRP A 409 -1.12 -27.50 -10.01
CA TRP A 409 -1.61 -27.34 -8.65
C TRP A 409 -2.80 -26.40 -8.64
N VAL A 410 -3.98 -26.99 -8.84
CA VAL A 410 -5.24 -26.25 -8.95
C VAL A 410 -5.58 -25.58 -7.62
N GLN A 411 -5.87 -24.28 -7.64
CA GLN A 411 -6.22 -23.51 -6.45
C GLN A 411 -7.69 -23.81 -6.06
N PHE A 412 -7.90 -24.70 -5.10
CA PHE A 412 -9.23 -25.06 -4.59
C PHE A 412 -9.64 -24.18 -3.39
N TYR A 413 -9.51 -22.88 -3.55
CA TYR A 413 -9.92 -21.85 -2.60
C TYR A 413 -10.32 -20.56 -3.33
N ASN A 414 -10.89 -19.59 -2.60
CA ASN A 414 -11.42 -18.32 -3.13
C ASN A 414 -12.49 -18.46 -4.25
N ASN A 415 -13.05 -19.65 -4.45
CA ASN A 415 -13.98 -19.96 -5.55
C ASN A 415 -15.08 -20.93 -5.10
N TYR A 416 -16.17 -20.99 -5.87
CA TYR A 416 -17.33 -21.85 -5.55
C TYR A 416 -16.98 -23.34 -5.46
N CYS A 417 -15.94 -23.78 -6.18
CA CYS A 417 -15.43 -25.15 -6.24
C CYS A 417 -14.33 -25.45 -5.21
N ALA A 418 -14.17 -24.60 -4.19
CA ALA A 418 -13.18 -24.78 -3.15
C ALA A 418 -13.29 -26.13 -2.42
N ALA A 419 -12.18 -26.65 -1.89
CA ALA A 419 -12.15 -27.90 -1.14
C ALA A 419 -12.99 -27.85 0.15
N ALA A 420 -13.21 -26.65 0.69
CA ALA A 420 -14.12 -26.40 1.81
C ALA A 420 -15.62 -26.45 1.40
N ASN A 421 -15.94 -26.60 0.12
CA ASN A 421 -17.30 -26.74 -0.40
C ASN A 421 -17.50 -28.12 -1.08
N PRO A 422 -17.75 -29.18 -0.32
CA PRO A 422 -17.87 -30.55 -0.86
C PRO A 422 -18.93 -30.71 -1.96
N ALA A 423 -19.97 -29.88 -1.96
CA ALA A 423 -21.05 -29.96 -2.96
C ALA A 423 -20.58 -29.58 -4.38
N ASN A 424 -19.59 -28.69 -4.48
CA ASN A 424 -19.08 -28.17 -5.75
C ASN A 424 -17.59 -28.48 -5.98
N PHE A 425 -16.95 -29.20 -5.05
CA PHE A 425 -15.54 -29.57 -5.16
C PHE A 425 -15.33 -30.45 -6.40
N ASN A 426 -14.59 -29.92 -7.37
CA ASN A 426 -14.55 -30.47 -8.73
C ASN A 426 -13.18 -31.06 -9.12
N PHE A 427 -12.46 -31.64 -8.16
CA PHE A 427 -11.16 -32.30 -8.44
C PHE A 427 -11.27 -33.38 -9.52
N ASN A 428 -12.40 -34.10 -9.56
CA ASN A 428 -12.70 -35.09 -10.58
C ASN A 428 -12.60 -34.55 -12.01
N VAL A 429 -13.02 -33.31 -12.25
CA VAL A 429 -12.97 -32.67 -13.57
C VAL A 429 -11.52 -32.44 -14.00
N TRP A 430 -10.68 -31.99 -13.07
CA TRP A 430 -9.24 -31.78 -13.30
C TRP A 430 -8.49 -33.11 -13.46
N ALA A 431 -8.83 -34.12 -12.68
CA ALA A 431 -8.28 -35.47 -12.83
C ALA A 431 -8.66 -36.10 -14.18
N ASP A 432 -9.88 -35.89 -14.65
CA ASP A 432 -10.34 -36.31 -15.97
C ASP A 432 -9.61 -35.58 -17.10
N TRP A 433 -9.43 -34.26 -16.98
CA TRP A 433 -8.61 -33.48 -17.91
C TRP A 433 -7.18 -34.03 -17.99
N ALA A 434 -6.56 -34.30 -16.84
CA ALA A 434 -5.20 -34.85 -16.78
C ALA A 434 -5.09 -36.22 -17.46
N ALA A 435 -6.08 -37.10 -17.25
CA ALA A 435 -6.09 -38.45 -17.83
C ALA A 435 -6.44 -38.48 -19.33
N LYS A 436 -7.29 -37.58 -19.80
CA LYS A 436 -7.94 -37.69 -21.12
C LYS A 436 -7.58 -36.59 -22.10
N THR A 437 -7.12 -35.44 -21.61
CA THR A 437 -7.04 -34.20 -22.43
C THR A 437 -5.66 -33.57 -22.41
N SER A 438 -4.90 -33.68 -21.32
CA SER A 438 -3.58 -33.06 -21.24
C SER A 438 -2.63 -33.59 -22.31
N VAL A 439 -1.80 -32.69 -22.87
CA VAL A 439 -0.76 -33.05 -23.85
C VAL A 439 0.30 -33.96 -23.22
N ASN A 440 0.59 -33.79 -21.93
CA ASN A 440 1.42 -34.74 -21.19
C ASN A 440 0.50 -35.78 -20.53
N PRO A 441 0.50 -37.04 -21.00
CA PRO A 441 -0.34 -38.09 -20.42
C PRO A 441 0.04 -38.46 -18.98
N ASN A 442 1.20 -37.98 -18.50
CA ASN A 442 1.71 -38.21 -17.16
C ASN A 442 1.62 -36.97 -16.25
N VAL A 443 0.92 -35.90 -16.68
CA VAL A 443 0.72 -34.70 -15.87
C VAL A 443 0.09 -35.07 -14.52
N LYS A 444 0.52 -34.40 -13.45
CA LYS A 444 -0.02 -34.60 -12.11
C LYS A 444 -0.82 -33.39 -11.64
N VAL A 445 -2.00 -33.64 -11.09
CA VAL A 445 -2.89 -32.63 -10.51
C VAL A 445 -2.72 -32.64 -8.99
N LEU A 446 -2.46 -31.49 -8.39
CA LEU A 446 -2.35 -31.33 -6.94
C LEU A 446 -3.54 -30.56 -6.38
N LEU A 447 -3.87 -30.88 -5.13
CA LEU A 447 -4.85 -30.16 -4.32
C LEU A 447 -4.19 -28.88 -3.77
N GLY A 448 -4.43 -27.72 -4.39
CA GLY A 448 -3.96 -26.42 -3.92
C GLY A 448 -4.85 -25.85 -2.81
N LEU A 449 -4.25 -25.49 -1.67
CA LEU A 449 -4.96 -25.06 -0.47
C LEU A 449 -4.26 -23.86 0.19
N PRO A 450 -5.01 -22.98 0.88
CA PRO A 450 -4.42 -22.04 1.82
C PRO A 450 -4.01 -22.81 3.08
N ALA A 451 -2.87 -22.43 3.67
CA ALA A 451 -2.37 -23.11 4.87
C ALA A 451 -3.01 -22.62 6.18
N ALA A 452 -3.82 -21.55 6.13
CA ALA A 452 -4.65 -21.05 7.23
C ALA A 452 -5.87 -20.29 6.69
N SER A 453 -6.90 -20.09 7.52
CA SER A 453 -8.14 -19.40 7.13
C SER A 453 -7.92 -17.98 6.61
N TYR A 454 -7.00 -17.23 7.23
CA TYR A 454 -6.69 -15.84 6.82
C TYR A 454 -5.84 -15.74 5.56
N ALA A 455 -5.24 -16.84 5.09
CA ALA A 455 -4.44 -16.84 3.86
C ALA A 455 -5.29 -16.89 2.59
N ALA A 456 -6.61 -17.14 2.72
CA ALA A 456 -7.60 -17.06 1.64
C ALA A 456 -8.82 -16.27 2.13
N PRO A 457 -8.83 -14.94 1.96
CA PRO A 457 -9.89 -14.07 2.50
C PRO A 457 -11.30 -14.37 1.97
N ALA A 458 -11.43 -14.94 0.77
CA ALA A 458 -12.71 -15.38 0.21
C ALA A 458 -13.10 -16.82 0.63
N GLY A 459 -12.33 -17.42 1.54
CA GLY A 459 -12.57 -18.74 2.10
C GLY A 459 -11.90 -19.88 1.31
N GLY A 460 -12.01 -21.10 1.84
CA GLY A 460 -11.44 -22.31 1.21
C GLY A 460 -10.45 -23.08 2.08
N PHE A 461 -10.08 -22.55 3.25
CA PHE A 461 -9.30 -23.31 4.23
C PHE A 461 -10.07 -24.52 4.75
N ILE A 462 -9.34 -25.64 4.86
CA ILE A 462 -9.80 -26.87 5.49
C ILE A 462 -8.76 -27.31 6.52
N ASP A 463 -9.21 -27.87 7.64
CA ASP A 463 -8.31 -28.31 8.71
C ASP A 463 -7.46 -29.53 8.31
N ILE A 464 -6.42 -29.81 9.10
CA ILE A 464 -5.48 -30.90 8.77
C ILE A 464 -6.16 -32.28 8.71
N ALA A 465 -7.23 -32.51 9.49
CA ALA A 465 -7.97 -33.77 9.47
C ALA A 465 -8.74 -33.94 8.15
N THR A 466 -9.33 -32.86 7.65
CA THR A 466 -10.00 -32.81 6.35
C THR A 466 -8.99 -32.96 5.21
N VAL A 467 -7.82 -32.32 5.30
CA VAL A 467 -6.74 -32.51 4.32
C VAL A 467 -6.33 -33.99 4.23
N ARG A 468 -6.14 -34.67 5.37
CA ARG A 468 -5.81 -36.10 5.39
C ARG A 468 -6.87 -36.95 4.71
N THR A 469 -8.14 -36.66 5.01
CA THR A 469 -9.28 -37.36 4.42
C THR A 469 -9.34 -37.15 2.90
N ASN A 470 -9.16 -35.91 2.44
CA ASN A 470 -9.14 -35.60 1.02
C ASN A 470 -7.96 -36.26 0.31
N VAL A 471 -6.76 -36.23 0.90
CA VAL A 471 -5.58 -36.92 0.35
C VAL A 471 -5.83 -38.42 0.22
N ASP A 472 -6.43 -39.05 1.22
CA ASP A 472 -6.75 -40.48 1.20
C ASP A 472 -7.75 -40.83 0.08
N GLN A 473 -8.81 -40.04 -0.05
CA GLN A 473 -9.82 -40.20 -1.08
C GLN A 473 -9.25 -39.98 -2.48
N LEU A 474 -8.51 -38.88 -2.68
CA LEU A 474 -7.96 -38.51 -3.98
C LEU A 474 -6.84 -39.44 -4.44
N ALA A 475 -5.94 -39.85 -3.54
CA ALA A 475 -4.89 -40.82 -3.87
C ALA A 475 -5.48 -42.19 -4.26
N SER A 476 -6.59 -42.59 -3.64
CA SER A 476 -7.28 -43.84 -3.95
C SER A 476 -8.12 -43.74 -5.23
N ALA A 477 -8.84 -42.63 -5.44
CA ALA A 477 -9.71 -42.45 -6.60
C ALA A 477 -8.95 -42.13 -7.89
N TYR A 478 -7.80 -41.44 -7.77
CA TYR A 478 -7.02 -40.93 -8.91
C TYR A 478 -5.53 -41.29 -8.82
N PRO A 479 -5.15 -42.57 -8.65
CA PRO A 479 -3.77 -42.98 -8.37
C PRO A 479 -2.78 -42.60 -9.49
N ASN A 480 -3.27 -42.43 -10.72
CA ASN A 480 -2.46 -42.10 -11.88
C ASN A 480 -2.34 -40.60 -12.15
N THR A 481 -3.26 -39.77 -11.65
CA THR A 481 -3.28 -38.32 -11.94
C THR A 481 -3.10 -37.47 -10.70
N PHE A 482 -3.41 -37.96 -9.51
CA PHE A 482 -3.14 -37.24 -8.26
C PHE A 482 -1.63 -37.12 -7.99
N GLY A 483 -1.21 -35.88 -7.71
CA GLY A 483 0.19 -35.50 -7.53
C GLY A 483 0.58 -35.12 -6.11
N GLY A 484 -0.39 -34.86 -5.22
CA GLY A 484 -0.15 -34.38 -3.85
C GLY A 484 -0.85 -33.05 -3.55
N VAL A 485 -0.21 -32.21 -2.73
CA VAL A 485 -0.79 -30.96 -2.19
C VAL A 485 0.12 -29.78 -2.52
N MET A 486 -0.50 -28.64 -2.82
CA MET A 486 0.17 -27.35 -2.91
C MET A 486 -0.38 -26.44 -1.81
N LEU A 487 0.50 -25.64 -1.19
CA LEU A 487 0.15 -24.73 -0.10
C LEU A 487 0.49 -23.28 -0.44
N TRP A 488 -0.41 -22.38 -0.06
CA TRP A 488 -0.22 -20.93 -0.04
C TRP A 488 -0.19 -20.42 1.42
N ASP A 489 0.90 -19.86 1.95
CA ASP A 489 2.31 -19.90 1.50
C ASP A 489 3.23 -20.35 2.66
N ALA A 490 4.56 -20.36 2.45
CA ALA A 490 5.52 -20.95 3.40
C ALA A 490 5.51 -20.28 4.78
N GLY A 491 5.39 -18.96 4.83
CA GLY A 491 5.24 -18.24 6.10
C GLY A 491 4.03 -18.69 6.89
N VAL A 492 2.87 -18.84 6.22
CA VAL A 492 1.62 -19.27 6.86
C VAL A 492 1.73 -20.72 7.31
N ALA A 493 2.14 -21.61 6.41
CA ALA A 493 2.19 -23.04 6.64
C ALA A 493 3.12 -23.43 7.80
N ASP A 494 4.21 -22.69 8.00
CA ASP A 494 5.13 -22.91 9.10
C ASP A 494 4.63 -22.33 10.43
N SER A 495 3.92 -21.21 10.39
CA SER A 495 3.39 -20.55 11.59
C SER A 495 2.19 -21.27 12.18
N GLU A 496 1.39 -21.94 11.34
CA GLU A 496 0.21 -22.67 11.79
C GLU A 496 0.61 -24.01 12.39
N LYS A 497 0.26 -24.23 13.66
CA LYS A 497 0.68 -25.43 14.43
C LYS A 497 -0.47 -26.41 14.60
N VAL A 498 -0.19 -27.67 14.26
CA VAL A 498 -1.13 -28.80 14.35
C VAL A 498 -0.48 -30.00 15.04
N ASP A 499 -1.27 -31.03 15.37
CA ASP A 499 -0.82 -32.29 15.97
C ASP A 499 0.21 -32.14 17.12
N GLY A 500 -0.05 -31.22 18.05
CA GLY A 500 0.83 -31.02 19.21
C GLY A 500 2.13 -30.26 18.93
N GLY A 501 2.24 -29.56 17.80
CA GLY A 501 3.31 -28.59 17.54
C GLY A 501 3.99 -28.68 16.17
N ALA A 502 3.61 -29.62 15.31
CA ALA A 502 4.08 -29.68 13.94
C ALA A 502 3.56 -28.48 13.14
N SER A 503 4.33 -27.98 12.17
CA SER A 503 3.78 -27.02 11.20
C SER A 503 2.71 -27.70 10.33
N PHE A 504 1.76 -26.92 9.82
CA PHE A 504 0.76 -27.40 8.88
C PHE A 504 1.42 -28.05 7.66
N GLY A 505 2.48 -27.42 7.11
CA GLY A 505 3.28 -27.98 6.02
C GLY A 505 3.92 -29.34 6.35
N ALA A 506 4.52 -29.48 7.53
CA ALA A 506 5.10 -30.74 7.98
C ALA A 506 4.05 -31.85 8.15
N ALA A 507 2.88 -31.51 8.69
CA ALA A 507 1.79 -32.47 8.89
C ALA A 507 1.21 -32.97 7.56
N VAL A 508 1.08 -32.09 6.55
CA VAL A 508 0.70 -32.45 5.18
C VAL A 508 1.76 -33.40 4.60
N LYS A 509 3.04 -33.04 4.69
CA LYS A 509 4.14 -33.86 4.16
C LYS A 509 4.18 -35.26 4.80
N ALA A 510 4.05 -35.32 6.12
CA ALA A 510 4.04 -36.57 6.86
C ALA A 510 2.91 -37.49 6.36
N HIS A 511 1.71 -36.95 6.16
CA HIS A 511 0.58 -37.73 5.64
C HIS A 511 0.81 -38.19 4.19
N LEU A 512 1.30 -37.32 3.31
CA LEU A 512 1.62 -37.66 1.92
C LEU A 512 2.65 -38.78 1.82
N ARG A 513 3.63 -38.84 2.74
CA ARG A 513 4.59 -39.96 2.79
C ARG A 513 3.91 -41.30 3.06
N THR A 514 2.86 -41.34 3.88
CA THR A 514 2.10 -42.59 4.16
C THR A 514 1.32 -43.11 2.95
N LYS A 515 1.07 -42.25 1.96
CA LYS A 515 0.30 -42.58 0.75
C LYS A 515 1.18 -42.71 -0.50
N SER A 516 2.46 -42.37 -0.40
CA SER A 516 3.42 -42.49 -1.49
C SER A 516 3.96 -43.92 -1.60
N ALA A 517 4.42 -44.32 -2.79
CA ALA A 517 5.10 -45.60 -2.96
C ALA A 517 6.38 -45.72 -2.12
N ALA A 518 6.72 -46.96 -1.74
CA ALA A 518 7.97 -47.26 -1.05
C ALA A 518 9.18 -46.79 -1.88
N GLY A 519 10.09 -46.02 -1.26
CA GLY A 519 11.27 -45.43 -1.91
C GLY A 519 11.10 -43.97 -2.35
N CYS A 520 9.91 -43.41 -2.26
CA CYS A 520 9.68 -41.97 -2.46
C CYS A 520 10.24 -41.16 -1.28
N GLY A 521 11.40 -40.52 -1.45
CA GLY A 521 11.98 -39.60 -0.46
C GLY A 521 13.35 -39.97 0.13
N ALA A 522 14.10 -40.90 -0.46
CA ALA A 522 15.50 -41.10 -0.08
C ALA A 522 16.36 -39.94 -0.63
N SER A 523 16.72 -38.97 0.20
CA SER A 523 17.80 -38.02 -0.13
C SER A 523 19.12 -38.77 -0.32
N PRO A 524 19.99 -38.38 -1.27
CA PRO A 524 21.34 -38.91 -1.34
C PRO A 524 22.06 -38.70 -0.01
N PRO A 525 22.88 -39.66 0.47
CA PRO A 525 23.71 -39.42 1.65
C PRO A 525 24.64 -38.23 1.38
N ALA A 526 24.71 -37.29 2.32
CA ALA A 526 25.61 -36.15 2.25
C ALA A 526 27.06 -36.64 2.07
N PRO A 527 27.89 -35.98 1.24
CA PRO A 527 29.30 -36.36 1.11
C PRO A 527 30.00 -36.22 2.46
N SER A 528 30.50 -37.35 2.96
CA SER A 528 31.28 -37.43 4.19
C SER A 528 32.64 -36.75 3.98
N PRO A 529 33.06 -35.77 4.81
CA PRO A 529 34.40 -35.21 4.69
C PRO A 529 35.45 -36.24 5.12
N SER A 530 36.39 -36.54 4.22
CA SER A 530 37.59 -37.32 4.53
C SER A 530 38.43 -36.63 5.63
N PRO A 531 39.14 -37.40 6.48
CA PRO A 531 39.72 -36.91 7.72
C PRO A 531 40.98 -36.06 7.47
N GLY A 532 40.87 -34.76 7.71
CA GLY A 532 42.00 -33.84 7.85
C GLY A 532 42.23 -33.49 9.33
N ALA A 533 43.48 -33.53 9.77
CA ALA A 533 43.92 -33.53 11.16
C ALA A 533 43.35 -32.42 12.06
N SER A 534 42.97 -32.83 13.28
CA SER A 534 42.45 -32.03 14.38
C SER A 534 43.60 -31.40 15.20
N PRO A 535 43.52 -30.11 15.60
CA PRO A 535 44.28 -29.60 16.73
C PRO A 535 43.56 -29.90 18.06
N ALA A 536 44.34 -30.23 19.08
CA ALA A 536 43.91 -30.74 20.39
C ALA A 536 42.91 -29.85 21.17
N PRO A 537 42.04 -30.45 22.02
CA PRO A 537 41.03 -29.72 22.78
C PRO A 537 41.61 -29.02 24.02
N SER A 538 41.10 -27.83 24.31
CA SER A 538 41.29 -27.10 25.57
C SER A 538 40.19 -27.51 26.58
N PRO A 539 40.47 -27.61 27.90
CA PRO A 539 39.57 -28.27 28.84
C PRO A 539 38.32 -27.42 29.20
N SER A 540 37.17 -28.10 29.28
CA SER A 540 35.88 -27.53 29.70
C SER A 540 35.79 -27.25 31.21
N PRO A 541 35.02 -26.24 31.66
CA PRO A 541 34.69 -26.04 33.06
C PRO A 541 33.63 -27.04 33.57
N LYS A 542 33.76 -27.38 34.86
CA LYS A 542 32.95 -28.30 35.65
C LYS A 542 31.48 -27.84 35.83
N PRO A 543 30.49 -28.76 35.87
CA PRO A 543 29.07 -28.41 36.04
C PRO A 543 28.71 -28.01 37.49
N SER A 544 27.76 -27.07 37.61
CA SER A 544 27.11 -26.64 38.86
C SER A 544 25.71 -27.28 38.97
N PRO A 545 25.20 -27.58 40.18
CA PRO A 545 24.09 -28.52 40.37
C PRO A 545 22.69 -27.93 40.10
N SER A 546 21.78 -28.85 39.74
CA SER A 546 20.37 -28.66 39.42
C SER A 546 19.50 -28.41 40.68
N PRO A 547 18.49 -27.51 40.63
CA PRO A 547 17.44 -27.45 41.65
C PRO A 547 16.21 -28.29 41.29
N SER A 548 15.67 -28.97 42.30
CA SER A 548 14.44 -29.80 42.33
C SER A 548 13.12 -29.02 42.12
N PRO A 549 11.99 -29.71 41.82
CA PRO A 549 10.85 -29.14 41.10
C PRO A 549 9.84 -28.40 41.98
N LYS A 550 9.20 -27.37 41.41
CA LYS A 550 8.12 -26.58 42.03
C LYS A 550 6.74 -27.02 41.49
N PRO A 551 5.68 -27.08 42.32
CA PRO A 551 4.46 -27.84 42.02
C PRO A 551 3.49 -27.14 41.05
N SER A 552 2.66 -27.99 40.42
CA SER A 552 1.61 -27.71 39.45
C SER A 552 0.49 -26.79 39.99
N PRO A 553 -0.04 -25.83 39.19
CA PRO A 553 -1.27 -25.13 39.54
C PRO A 553 -2.51 -26.00 39.26
N SER A 554 -3.47 -25.93 40.18
CA SER A 554 -4.82 -26.52 40.12
C SER A 554 -5.80 -25.55 39.43
N PRO A 555 -7.00 -25.99 39.00
CA PRO A 555 -7.77 -25.36 37.93
C PRO A 555 -8.50 -24.08 38.35
N SER A 556 -8.65 -23.16 37.39
CA SER A 556 -9.39 -21.91 37.53
C SER A 556 -10.91 -22.17 37.65
N PRO A 557 -11.66 -21.43 38.49
CA PRO A 557 -13.08 -21.67 38.72
C PRO A 557 -13.97 -21.21 37.57
N SER A 558 -15.10 -21.91 37.39
CA SER A 558 -16.21 -21.55 36.50
C SER A 558 -16.90 -20.24 36.94
N PRO A 559 -17.44 -19.41 36.02
CA PRO A 559 -18.07 -18.13 36.36
C PRO A 559 -19.50 -18.28 36.89
N ALA A 560 -19.84 -17.48 37.91
CA ALA A 560 -21.21 -17.30 38.44
C ALA A 560 -21.81 -15.95 37.94
N PRO A 561 -23.14 -15.80 37.90
CA PRO A 561 -23.86 -15.03 36.87
C PRO A 561 -24.13 -13.56 37.23
N GLY A 562 -23.85 -12.68 36.27
CA GLY A 562 -24.15 -11.23 36.30
C GLY A 562 -23.64 -10.52 35.04
N GLY A 563 -24.02 -11.02 33.85
CA GLY A 563 -23.36 -10.78 32.56
C GLY A 563 -23.56 -9.41 31.87
N CYS A 564 -23.79 -8.32 32.60
CA CYS A 564 -23.96 -6.98 32.01
C CYS A 564 -23.05 -5.89 32.61
N ASN A 565 -22.08 -6.22 33.47
CA ASN A 565 -21.22 -5.23 34.13
C ASN A 565 -21.99 -4.11 34.88
N GLY A 566 -23.18 -4.41 35.42
CA GLY A 566 -24.03 -3.43 36.11
C GLY A 566 -24.78 -2.46 35.18
N CYS A 567 -24.75 -2.67 33.87
CA CYS A 567 -25.41 -1.82 32.88
C CYS A 567 -26.83 -2.28 32.55
N SER A 568 -27.75 -1.31 32.39
CA SER A 568 -29.15 -1.54 31.99
C SER A 568 -29.39 -1.38 30.49
N ASP A 569 -28.39 -0.94 29.71
CA ASP A 569 -28.48 -0.75 28.26
C ASP A 569 -27.14 -0.95 27.54
N ALA A 570 -27.21 -1.05 26.20
CA ALA A 570 -26.07 -1.29 25.31
C ALA A 570 -25.02 -0.17 25.36
N ALA A 571 -25.46 1.09 25.51
CA ALA A 571 -24.57 2.25 25.52
C ALA A 571 -23.73 2.30 26.80
N CYS A 572 -24.31 1.95 27.96
CA CYS A 572 -23.56 1.72 29.19
C CYS A 572 -22.62 0.53 29.00
N TYR A 573 -23.11 -0.61 28.50
CA TYR A 573 -22.32 -1.82 28.37
C TYR A 573 -21.05 -1.59 27.53
N CYS A 574 -21.16 -0.96 26.37
CA CYS A 574 -20.02 -0.66 25.48
C CYS A 574 -19.01 0.35 26.05
N LYS A 575 -19.35 1.09 27.11
CA LYS A 575 -18.38 1.91 27.87
C LYS A 575 -17.57 1.09 28.87
N THR A 576 -18.06 -0.08 29.26
CA THR A 576 -17.42 -0.96 30.24
C THR A 576 -16.55 -2.05 29.60
N VAL A 577 -16.67 -2.23 28.28
CA VAL A 577 -15.91 -3.25 27.53
C VAL A 577 -15.06 -2.58 26.44
N PRO A 578 -13.88 -3.14 26.10
CA PRO A 578 -13.03 -2.64 25.03
C PRO A 578 -13.75 -2.54 23.67
N THR A 579 -13.19 -1.81 22.71
CA THR A 579 -13.71 -1.81 21.33
C THR A 579 -13.71 -3.24 20.76
N GLY A 580 -14.83 -3.65 20.17
CA GLY A 580 -15.02 -4.99 19.62
C GLY A 580 -16.48 -5.41 19.55
N ASP A 581 -16.69 -6.65 19.09
CA ASP A 581 -18.02 -7.22 18.92
C ASP A 581 -18.37 -8.08 20.14
N TYR A 582 -19.56 -7.87 20.73
CA TYR A 582 -20.02 -8.55 21.94
C TYR A 582 -21.42 -9.07 21.76
N ALA A 583 -21.76 -10.18 22.44
CA ALA A 583 -23.14 -10.60 22.53
C ALA A 583 -23.98 -9.46 23.10
N ASN A 584 -25.18 -9.26 22.56
CA ASN A 584 -26.09 -8.25 23.08
C ASN A 584 -26.85 -8.85 24.27
N PRO A 585 -26.52 -8.51 25.53
CA PRO A 585 -27.16 -9.13 26.69
C PRO A 585 -28.60 -8.61 26.90
N PHE A 586 -29.00 -7.58 26.14
CA PHE A 586 -30.33 -6.95 26.17
C PHE A 586 -31.27 -7.48 25.08
N ASP A 587 -30.79 -8.36 24.20
CA ASP A 587 -31.62 -9.05 23.20
C ASP A 587 -31.87 -10.50 23.62
N ALA A 588 -33.06 -10.76 24.13
CA ALA A 588 -33.49 -12.07 24.60
C ALA A 588 -33.51 -13.15 23.51
N ALA A 589 -33.54 -12.77 22.23
CA ALA A 589 -33.49 -13.70 21.10
C ALA A 589 -32.05 -13.99 20.63
N CYS A 590 -31.04 -13.29 21.14
CA CYS A 590 -29.63 -13.39 20.71
C CYS A 590 -29.41 -13.16 19.20
N THR A 591 -30.40 -12.57 18.53
CA THR A 591 -30.39 -12.28 17.08
C THR A 591 -29.63 -11.01 16.74
N THR A 592 -29.15 -10.29 17.75
CA THR A 592 -28.35 -9.08 17.60
C THR A 592 -27.10 -9.15 18.46
N PHE A 593 -26.09 -8.38 18.07
CA PHE A 593 -24.84 -8.21 18.80
C PHE A 593 -24.47 -6.73 18.88
N LEU A 594 -23.61 -6.39 19.82
CA LEU A 594 -23.13 -5.02 20.02
C LEU A 594 -21.77 -4.86 19.39
N LYS A 595 -21.65 -3.91 18.46
CA LYS A 595 -20.35 -3.37 18.06
C LYS A 595 -20.04 -2.19 18.96
N CYS A 596 -19.15 -2.40 19.91
CA CYS A 596 -18.68 -1.35 20.80
C CYS A 596 -17.47 -0.69 20.13
N ALA A 597 -17.54 0.62 19.86
CA ALA A 597 -16.41 1.39 19.36
C ALA A 597 -16.26 2.65 20.21
N ASN A 598 -15.15 2.74 20.96
CA ASN A 598 -14.83 3.90 21.81
C ASN A 598 -15.96 4.30 22.78
N GLY A 599 -16.59 3.30 23.42
CA GLY A 599 -17.71 3.55 24.35
C GLY A 599 -19.07 3.77 23.67
N VAL A 600 -19.15 3.76 22.34
CA VAL A 600 -20.40 3.90 21.59
C VAL A 600 -20.88 2.52 21.14
N ALA A 601 -22.15 2.22 21.42
CA ALA A 601 -22.77 0.95 21.08
C ALA A 601 -23.55 1.04 19.76
N THR A 602 -23.24 0.15 18.81
CA THR A 602 -24.08 -0.08 17.63
C THR A 602 -24.71 -1.47 17.73
N VAL A 603 -26.04 -1.52 17.86
CA VAL A 603 -26.79 -2.79 17.84
C VAL A 603 -26.89 -3.28 16.40
N THR A 604 -26.37 -4.46 16.12
CA THR A 604 -26.29 -5.03 14.77
C THR A 604 -27.04 -6.36 14.71
N PRO A 605 -27.98 -6.55 13.77
CA PRO A 605 -28.67 -7.83 13.61
C PRO A 605 -27.78 -8.88 12.95
N CYS A 606 -27.91 -10.12 13.41
CA CYS A 606 -27.42 -11.29 12.72
C CYS A 606 -28.32 -11.63 11.52
N PRO A 607 -27.77 -12.26 10.47
CA PRO A 607 -28.57 -12.80 9.37
C PRO A 607 -29.66 -13.75 9.86
N ALA A 608 -30.78 -13.80 9.13
CA ALA A 608 -31.97 -14.55 9.54
C ALA A 608 -31.65 -16.03 9.83
N GLY A 609 -31.99 -16.48 11.05
CA GLY A 609 -31.75 -17.85 11.52
C GLY A 609 -30.44 -18.08 12.28
N LEU A 610 -29.55 -17.07 12.37
CA LEU A 610 -28.29 -17.13 13.10
C LEU A 610 -28.36 -16.35 14.43
N ILE A 611 -27.53 -16.75 15.40
CA ILE A 611 -27.35 -16.05 16.68
C ILE A 611 -25.87 -15.74 16.92
N PHE A 612 -25.58 -14.69 17.69
CA PHE A 612 -24.19 -14.26 17.87
C PHE A 612 -23.39 -15.19 18.79
N ASN A 613 -22.32 -15.78 18.26
CA ASN A 613 -21.36 -16.59 18.99
C ASN A 613 -20.34 -15.67 19.68
N ALA A 614 -20.48 -15.49 21.00
CA ALA A 614 -19.60 -14.61 21.77
C ALA A 614 -18.13 -15.06 21.83
N ALA A 615 -17.87 -16.37 21.69
CA ALA A 615 -16.52 -16.93 21.71
C ALA A 615 -15.82 -16.78 20.35
N ALA A 616 -16.56 -17.01 19.26
CA ALA A 616 -16.05 -16.88 17.90
C ALA A 616 -16.20 -15.47 17.31
N LYS A 617 -16.91 -14.56 18.01
CA LYS A 617 -17.15 -13.17 17.63
C LYS A 617 -17.84 -13.01 16.26
N VAL A 618 -18.74 -13.93 15.93
CA VAL A 618 -19.45 -13.99 14.64
C VAL A 618 -20.89 -14.47 14.83
N CYS A 619 -21.79 -14.15 13.90
CA CYS A 619 -23.11 -14.78 13.85
C CYS A 619 -22.99 -16.22 13.34
N ASP A 620 -23.50 -17.17 14.09
CA ASP A 620 -23.35 -18.61 13.87
C ASP A 620 -24.70 -19.33 14.05
N TRP A 621 -24.76 -20.60 13.70
CA TRP A 621 -25.96 -21.41 13.89
C TRP A 621 -26.26 -21.61 15.37
N PRO A 622 -27.54 -21.66 15.80
CA PRO A 622 -27.90 -21.86 17.20
C PRO A 622 -27.33 -23.12 17.86
N ALA A 623 -26.95 -24.13 17.08
CA ALA A 623 -26.29 -25.34 17.58
C ALA A 623 -24.82 -25.11 18.03
N ASN A 624 -24.17 -24.06 17.51
CA ASN A 624 -22.74 -23.76 17.73
C ASN A 624 -22.51 -22.56 18.67
N ALA A 625 -23.58 -21.84 19.00
CA ALA A 625 -23.54 -20.63 19.82
C ALA A 625 -24.47 -20.81 21.03
N VAL A 626 -24.00 -20.44 22.22
CA VAL A 626 -24.82 -20.49 23.43
C VAL A 626 -25.54 -19.14 23.61
N CYS A 627 -26.86 -19.14 23.47
CA CYS A 627 -27.69 -17.97 23.77
C CYS A 627 -27.90 -17.86 25.29
N ALA A 628 -27.35 -16.82 25.89
CA ALA A 628 -27.47 -16.52 27.32
C ALA A 628 -27.77 -15.03 27.53
N PRO A 629 -29.01 -14.58 27.27
CA PRO A 629 -29.41 -13.21 27.58
C PRO A 629 -29.43 -13.01 29.10
N GLY A 630 -28.96 -11.85 29.55
CA GLY A 630 -28.44 -11.71 30.90
C GLY A 630 -28.77 -10.43 31.62
N CYS A 631 -29.92 -9.79 31.36
CA CYS A 631 -30.37 -8.61 32.11
C CYS A 631 -31.91 -8.52 32.20
N PRO A 632 -32.53 -8.52 33.40
CA PRO A 632 -33.97 -8.28 33.53
C PRO A 632 -34.30 -6.80 33.28
N ALA A 633 -35.41 -6.56 32.57
CA ALA A 633 -35.90 -5.23 32.21
C ALA A 633 -36.25 -4.37 33.44
N ALA A 634 -35.87 -3.08 33.41
CA ALA A 634 -36.16 -2.10 34.45
C ALA A 634 -37.68 -1.83 34.59
N PRO A 635 -38.27 -1.91 35.81
CA PRO A 635 -39.62 -1.41 36.07
C PRO A 635 -39.67 0.14 36.09
N GLY A 636 -40.78 0.71 35.60
CA GLY A 636 -41.02 2.16 35.48
C GLY A 636 -41.13 2.93 36.82
N PRO A 637 -41.24 4.28 36.76
CA PRO A 637 -40.92 5.14 37.90
C PRO A 637 -42.10 5.39 38.86
N SER A 638 -41.86 5.29 40.17
CA SER A 638 -42.60 6.02 41.23
C SER A 638 -41.91 5.84 42.61
N PRO A 639 -42.22 6.64 43.65
CA PRO A 639 -41.37 7.71 44.12
C PRO A 639 -40.60 7.39 45.43
N SER A 640 -39.61 8.25 45.68
CA SER A 640 -38.67 8.31 46.81
C SER A 640 -39.29 8.17 48.21
N PRO A 641 -38.56 7.52 49.14
CA PRO A 641 -38.47 8.01 50.51
C PRO A 641 -37.02 8.24 50.98
N ALA A 642 -36.91 9.18 51.93
CA ALA A 642 -35.71 9.78 52.51
C ALA A 642 -34.97 8.85 53.53
N PRO A 643 -33.77 9.25 54.04
CA PRO A 643 -32.65 8.36 54.38
C PRO A 643 -32.63 7.88 55.84
N VAL A 644 -31.85 6.82 56.11
CA VAL A 644 -31.41 6.42 57.47
C VAL A 644 -29.92 5.99 57.44
N PRO A 645 -29.07 6.44 58.39
CA PRO A 645 -27.62 6.22 58.38
C PRO A 645 -27.19 5.07 59.32
N SER A 646 -26.09 4.38 59.01
CA SER A 646 -25.17 3.67 59.95
C SER A 646 -24.12 2.86 59.16
N PRO A 647 -23.02 2.39 59.78
CA PRO A 647 -21.90 3.12 60.39
C PRO A 647 -20.55 2.71 59.74
N SER A 648 -19.49 3.48 59.98
CA SER A 648 -18.13 3.16 59.53
C SER A 648 -17.60 1.81 60.02
N PRO A 649 -16.94 1.02 59.16
CA PRO A 649 -15.91 0.07 59.56
C PRO A 649 -14.53 0.74 59.50
N GLY A 650 -13.70 0.36 60.47
CA GLY A 650 -12.41 0.96 60.75
C GLY A 650 -11.32 0.65 59.73
N ALA A 651 -10.25 1.41 59.88
CA ALA A 651 -9.09 1.46 59.02
C ALA A 651 -8.39 0.11 58.84
N SER A 652 -8.07 -0.19 57.57
CA SER A 652 -7.02 -1.11 57.17
C SER A 652 -5.88 -0.27 56.59
N PRO A 653 -4.59 -0.60 56.84
CA PRO A 653 -3.48 0.33 56.67
C PRO A 653 -3.23 0.66 55.19
N ALA A 654 -3.02 1.95 54.93
CA ALA A 654 -2.65 2.45 53.62
C ALA A 654 -1.30 1.84 53.17
N PRO A 655 -1.20 1.33 51.92
CA PRO A 655 0.11 1.06 51.35
C PRO A 655 0.84 2.39 51.16
N SER A 656 2.09 2.42 51.64
CA SER A 656 3.00 3.55 51.54
C SER A 656 3.10 4.03 50.09
N PRO A 657 3.07 5.35 49.80
CA PRO A 657 3.21 5.84 48.45
C PRO A 657 4.59 5.47 47.92
N SER A 658 4.61 4.77 46.79
CA SER A 658 5.80 4.67 45.96
C SER A 658 6.24 6.10 45.60
N PRO A 659 7.53 6.47 45.75
CA PRO A 659 7.96 7.83 45.49
C PRO A 659 7.61 8.20 44.05
N SER A 660 6.85 9.28 43.90
CA SER A 660 6.62 9.90 42.60
C SER A 660 7.98 10.11 41.92
N PRO A 661 8.10 9.85 40.60
CA PRO A 661 9.29 10.28 39.87
C PRO A 661 9.47 11.79 40.14
N PRO A 662 10.71 12.25 40.35
CA PRO A 662 10.96 13.66 40.60
C PRO A 662 10.36 14.50 39.46
N PRO A 663 9.85 15.71 39.75
CA PRO A 663 9.37 16.60 38.71
C PRO A 663 10.46 16.75 37.66
N SER A 664 10.07 16.63 36.38
CA SER A 664 10.94 16.84 35.24
C SER A 664 11.80 18.10 35.48
N PRO A 665 13.12 18.06 35.26
CA PRO A 665 13.95 19.25 35.38
C PRO A 665 13.37 20.36 34.49
N PRO A 666 13.53 21.64 34.87
CA PRO A 666 13.03 22.75 34.07
C PRO A 666 13.54 22.61 32.63
N PRO A 667 12.76 23.03 31.61
CA PRO A 667 13.17 22.90 30.23
C PRO A 667 14.52 23.60 30.07
N VAL A 668 15.56 22.82 29.80
CA VAL A 668 16.79 23.35 29.22
C VAL A 668 16.33 24.04 27.94
N ASN A 669 16.53 25.35 27.83
CA ASN A 669 16.21 26.11 26.62
C ASN A 669 16.60 25.28 25.40
N PRO A 670 15.64 24.76 24.60
CA PRO A 670 15.97 23.84 23.54
C PRO A 670 16.63 24.63 22.43
N ALA A 671 17.96 24.69 22.47
CA ALA A 671 18.75 25.11 21.32
C ALA A 671 18.80 23.95 20.32
N LEU A 672 18.89 24.28 19.03
CA LEU A 672 19.21 23.31 18.00
C LEU A 672 20.51 22.57 18.36
N PRO A 673 20.67 21.30 17.93
CA PRO A 673 21.90 20.55 18.16
C PRO A 673 23.12 21.31 17.66
N THR A 674 24.21 21.29 18.42
CA THR A 674 25.48 21.90 18.01
C THR A 674 26.14 21.04 16.92
N GLY A 675 26.35 21.60 15.74
CA GLY A 675 26.99 20.93 14.61
C GLY A 675 26.01 20.61 13.47
N PRO A 676 26.41 19.73 12.54
CA PRO A 676 25.58 19.35 11.41
C PRO A 676 24.23 18.76 11.84
N LEU A 677 23.17 19.12 11.11
CA LEU A 677 21.83 18.64 11.33
C LEU A 677 21.45 17.56 10.30
N ILE A 678 20.78 16.52 10.77
CA ILE A 678 20.00 15.62 9.92
C ILE A 678 18.59 15.64 10.47
N VAL A 679 17.70 16.22 9.68
CA VAL A 679 16.28 16.39 10.01
C VAL A 679 15.49 15.27 9.37
N GLY A 680 14.71 14.52 10.15
CA GLY A 680 13.85 13.45 9.66
C GLY A 680 12.39 13.69 9.99
N TYR A 681 11.54 13.75 8.98
CA TYR A 681 10.10 13.76 9.18
C TYR A 681 9.59 12.35 9.50
N TYR A 682 8.91 12.21 10.63
CA TYR A 682 8.35 10.96 11.16
C TYR A 682 6.84 10.93 10.87
N GLN A 683 6.43 10.00 10.02
CA GLN A 683 5.03 9.83 9.60
C GLN A 683 4.25 9.15 10.73
N THR A 684 3.35 9.88 11.39
CA THR A 684 2.64 9.36 12.58
C THR A 684 1.70 8.20 12.25
N TRP A 685 1.08 8.22 11.07
CA TRP A 685 0.22 7.13 10.54
C TRP A 685 0.98 5.86 10.16
N SER A 686 2.31 5.94 10.05
CA SER A 686 3.16 4.78 9.73
C SER A 686 3.80 4.18 10.98
N ALA A 687 3.57 4.75 12.16
CA ALA A 687 4.08 4.24 13.42
C ALA A 687 3.38 2.90 13.77
N PRO A 688 4.14 1.82 14.04
CA PRO A 688 3.57 0.55 14.44
C PRO A 688 2.87 0.65 15.81
N TRP A 689 1.83 -0.16 16.01
CA TRP A 689 1.16 -0.20 17.31
C TRP A 689 2.08 -0.86 18.34
N VAL A 690 2.28 -0.18 19.46
CA VAL A 690 2.99 -0.72 20.63
C VAL A 690 2.27 -0.29 21.92
N SER A 691 2.35 -1.11 22.95
CA SER A 691 1.80 -0.77 24.28
C SER A 691 2.83 -0.12 25.21
N VAL A 692 4.10 -0.05 24.79
CA VAL A 692 5.21 0.47 25.60
C VAL A 692 6.04 1.44 24.75
N GLY A 693 6.16 2.69 25.21
CA GLY A 693 6.78 3.77 24.43
C GLY A 693 8.24 3.48 24.06
N ALA A 694 9.02 2.83 24.94
CA ALA A 694 10.41 2.45 24.67
C ALA A 694 10.59 1.49 23.47
N ASN A 695 9.54 0.77 23.09
CA ASN A 695 9.53 -0.18 21.99
C ASN A 695 9.09 0.46 20.67
N MET A 696 8.56 1.69 20.71
CA MET A 696 8.23 2.42 19.49
C MET A 696 9.52 2.69 18.70
N ASP A 697 9.47 2.56 17.39
CA ASP A 697 10.54 2.97 16.48
C ASP A 697 11.00 4.42 16.74
N LEU A 698 10.09 5.33 17.06
CA LEU A 698 10.37 6.70 17.50
C LEU A 698 11.39 6.75 18.65
N ALA A 699 11.24 5.87 19.64
CA ALA A 699 12.15 5.77 20.79
C ALA A 699 13.54 5.22 20.45
N ASN A 700 13.73 4.73 19.22
CA ASN A 700 14.93 4.03 18.77
C ASN A 700 15.61 4.72 17.57
N ILE A 701 15.14 5.91 17.17
CA ILE A 701 15.78 6.71 16.12
C ILE A 701 17.27 6.95 16.48
N PRO A 702 18.20 6.71 15.54
CA PRO A 702 19.63 6.86 15.79
C PRO A 702 20.02 8.33 15.99
N GLY A 703 20.98 8.58 16.88
CA GLY A 703 21.36 9.94 17.29
C GLY A 703 21.96 10.83 16.20
N TYR A 704 22.31 10.29 15.03
CA TYR A 704 22.70 11.12 13.90
C TYR A 704 21.49 11.82 13.27
N VAL A 705 20.27 11.28 13.39
CA VAL A 705 19.02 12.01 13.14
C VAL A 705 18.73 12.82 14.39
N ASN A 706 19.27 14.04 14.43
CA ASN A 706 19.30 14.88 15.62
C ASN A 706 18.16 15.91 15.67
N VAL A 707 17.32 15.97 14.64
CA VAL A 707 16.01 16.65 14.66
C VAL A 707 14.96 15.72 14.06
N VAL A 708 13.95 15.37 14.84
CA VAL A 708 12.81 14.53 14.42
C VAL A 708 11.56 15.40 14.39
N ILE A 709 10.78 15.34 13.31
CA ILE A 709 9.58 16.16 13.15
C ILE A 709 8.36 15.23 13.02
N LEU A 710 7.43 15.28 13.96
CA LEU A 710 6.23 14.42 13.98
C LEU A 710 5.13 15.00 13.07
N SER A 711 4.71 14.23 12.07
CA SER A 711 3.76 14.66 11.03
C SER A 711 2.41 13.93 11.09
N PHE A 712 1.25 14.59 11.11
CA PHE A 712 1.01 16.03 11.15
C PHE A 712 -0.05 16.37 12.21
N VAL A 713 0.02 17.57 12.78
CA VAL A 713 -1.07 18.14 13.56
C VAL A 713 -1.85 19.14 12.72
N ARG A 714 -3.17 19.18 12.90
CA ARG A 714 -4.03 20.17 12.25
C ARG A 714 -3.72 21.58 12.79
N PRO A 715 -3.67 22.62 11.93
CA PRO A 715 -3.54 23.99 12.41
C PRO A 715 -4.68 24.39 13.36
N ASP A 716 -5.90 23.93 13.08
CA ASP A 716 -7.12 24.16 13.85
C ASP A 716 -7.42 23.03 14.85
N CYS A 717 -6.38 22.40 15.40
CA CYS A 717 -6.54 21.26 16.30
C CYS A 717 -7.38 21.56 17.55
N THR A 718 -7.98 20.48 18.08
CA THR A 718 -8.62 20.46 19.38
C THR A 718 -7.89 19.47 20.28
N TYR A 719 -7.45 19.93 21.43
CA TYR A 719 -6.74 19.12 22.41
C TYR A 719 -6.97 19.70 23.81
N ALA A 720 -7.33 18.84 24.75
CA ALA A 720 -7.44 19.23 26.15
C ALA A 720 -6.10 18.96 26.83
N LYS A 721 -5.51 19.99 27.45
CA LYS A 721 -4.25 19.85 28.18
C LYS A 721 -4.33 18.75 29.25
N GLY A 722 -3.31 17.91 29.32
CA GLY A 722 -3.18 16.72 30.16
C GLY A 722 -3.92 15.48 29.65
N SER A 723 -4.72 15.58 28.58
CA SER A 723 -5.59 14.48 28.15
C SER A 723 -4.85 13.36 27.43
N LEU A 724 -3.77 13.67 26.72
CA LEU A 724 -3.03 12.75 25.86
C LEU A 724 -3.91 12.01 24.83
N THR A 725 -5.13 12.50 24.57
CA THR A 725 -5.95 11.97 23.47
C THR A 725 -5.46 12.54 22.15
N LEU A 726 -5.33 11.68 21.14
CA LEU A 726 -4.97 12.07 19.78
C LEU A 726 -6.19 12.55 18.97
N SER A 727 -7.40 12.22 19.43
CA SER A 727 -8.64 12.65 18.78
C SER A 727 -8.70 14.18 18.68
N GLY A 728 -8.98 14.68 17.48
CA GLY A 728 -9.09 16.11 17.21
C GLY A 728 -7.74 16.83 17.01
N THR A 729 -6.62 16.14 17.22
CA THR A 729 -5.28 16.72 17.00
C THR A 729 -4.87 16.65 15.52
N GLY A 730 -5.20 15.57 14.83
CA GLY A 730 -4.68 15.24 13.49
C GLY A 730 -3.49 14.28 13.50
N LEU A 731 -2.85 14.08 14.65
CA LEU A 731 -1.82 13.05 14.81
C LEU A 731 -2.47 11.67 14.73
N ASP A 732 -1.92 10.81 13.87
CA ASP A 732 -2.54 9.54 13.50
C ASP A 732 -1.72 8.34 13.98
N PHE A 733 -1.22 8.42 15.22
CA PHE A 733 -0.55 7.25 15.80
C PHE A 733 -1.56 6.14 16.07
N SER A 734 -1.15 4.92 15.76
CA SER A 734 -1.89 3.71 16.13
C SER A 734 -1.89 3.48 17.65
N SER A 735 -0.83 3.90 18.35
CA SER A 735 -0.67 3.77 19.81
C SER A 735 -1.27 4.95 20.58
N ASP A 736 -1.66 4.73 21.83
CA ASP A 736 -2.20 5.78 22.70
C ASP A 736 -1.22 6.95 22.88
N GLY A 737 -1.73 8.17 23.04
CA GLY A 737 -0.87 9.36 23.18
C GLY A 737 0.06 9.32 24.41
N ALA A 738 -0.31 8.59 25.47
CA ALA A 738 0.59 8.35 26.60
C ALA A 738 1.81 7.50 26.20
N VAL A 739 1.62 6.49 25.34
CA VAL A 739 2.71 5.66 24.80
C VAL A 739 3.63 6.49 23.91
N VAL A 740 3.06 7.37 23.07
CA VAL A 740 3.82 8.29 22.20
C VAL A 740 4.65 9.27 23.03
N ARG A 741 4.07 9.89 24.07
CA ARG A 741 4.81 10.73 25.04
C ARG A 741 5.98 9.94 25.65
N ASP A 742 5.74 8.71 26.07
CA ASP A 742 6.78 7.87 26.69
C ASP A 742 7.86 7.48 25.67
N ALA A 743 7.51 7.31 24.39
CA ALA A 743 8.47 7.09 23.31
C ALA A 743 9.38 8.30 23.08
N VAL A 744 8.81 9.52 23.08
CA VAL A 744 9.59 10.76 23.02
C VAL A 744 10.54 10.87 24.23
N ALA A 745 10.06 10.59 25.43
CA ALA A 745 10.87 10.60 26.64
C ALA A 745 12.02 9.58 26.55
N ALA A 746 11.74 8.37 26.07
CA ALA A 746 12.73 7.32 25.86
C ALA A 746 13.77 7.70 24.79
N LEU A 747 13.36 8.31 23.67
CA LEU A 747 14.27 8.84 22.65
C LEU A 747 15.23 9.84 23.26
N LYS A 748 14.70 10.85 23.98
CA LYS A 748 15.51 11.91 24.61
C LYS A 748 16.43 11.38 25.70
N ALA A 749 16.00 10.36 26.46
CA ALA A 749 16.84 9.71 27.45
C ALA A 749 18.03 8.98 26.80
N LYS A 750 17.80 8.26 25.69
CA LYS A 750 18.86 7.59 24.93
C LYS A 750 19.75 8.58 24.17
N ARG A 751 19.15 9.68 23.68
CA ARG A 751 19.75 10.67 22.77
C ARG A 751 19.45 12.10 23.25
N PRO A 752 20.16 12.61 24.28
CA PRO A 752 19.89 13.95 24.85
C PRO A 752 20.07 15.12 23.87
N ASN A 753 20.84 14.91 22.79
CA ASN A 753 21.07 15.91 21.75
C ASN A 753 20.01 15.90 20.64
N THR A 754 19.09 14.93 20.62
CA THR A 754 18.00 14.91 19.63
C THR A 754 16.91 15.91 20.03
N ARG A 755 16.39 16.66 19.06
CA ARG A 755 15.21 17.52 19.23
C ARG A 755 14.01 16.89 18.53
N VAL A 756 12.84 17.01 19.14
CA VAL A 756 11.58 16.52 18.56
C VAL A 756 10.63 17.70 18.39
N LEU A 757 10.18 17.95 17.17
CA LEU A 757 9.26 19.03 16.83
C LEU A 757 7.93 18.46 16.34
N LEU A 758 6.88 19.26 16.44
CA LEU A 758 5.54 18.95 15.91
C LEU A 758 5.31 19.66 14.58
N ALA A 759 5.13 18.94 13.47
CA ALA A 759 4.76 19.57 12.19
C ALA A 759 3.28 19.95 12.18
N VAL A 760 3.01 21.26 12.06
CA VAL A 760 1.69 21.86 11.96
C VAL A 760 1.39 22.09 10.49
N GLY A 761 0.37 21.42 9.95
CA GLY A 761 -0.07 21.60 8.56
C GLY A 761 0.30 20.45 7.62
N GLY A 762 0.96 20.78 6.51
CA GLY A 762 1.19 19.93 5.34
C GLY A 762 0.02 19.96 4.34
N ALA A 763 0.21 19.39 3.15
CA ALA A 763 -0.77 19.35 2.06
C ALA A 763 -2.17 18.86 2.44
N THR A 764 -2.28 18.09 3.54
CA THR A 764 -3.55 17.56 4.06
C THR A 764 -4.30 18.56 4.96
N TYR A 765 -3.59 19.44 5.67
CA TYR A 765 -4.15 20.33 6.69
C TYR A 765 -3.82 21.81 6.41
N THR A 766 -4.63 22.44 5.57
CA THR A 766 -4.35 23.79 5.02
C THR A 766 -5.06 24.95 5.75
N ASN A 767 -5.86 24.69 6.80
CA ASN A 767 -6.68 25.70 7.48
C ASN A 767 -5.90 26.60 8.47
N PHE A 768 -4.91 27.35 7.98
CA PHE A 768 -4.10 28.22 8.84
C PHE A 768 -4.82 29.50 9.29
N ALA A 769 -5.88 29.92 8.60
CA ALA A 769 -6.78 30.97 9.09
C ALA A 769 -7.33 30.64 10.50
N GLY A 770 -7.63 29.36 10.75
CA GLY A 770 -8.14 28.82 12.02
C GLY A 770 -7.07 28.42 13.04
N ILE A 771 -5.80 28.80 12.86
CA ILE A 771 -4.70 28.28 13.68
C ILE A 771 -4.93 28.45 15.19
N ASN A 772 -4.94 27.33 15.91
CA ASN A 772 -5.10 27.23 17.36
C ASN A 772 -3.73 27.01 18.02
N THR A 773 -3.00 28.11 18.24
CA THR A 773 -1.64 28.04 18.80
C THR A 773 -1.59 27.54 20.24
N GLN A 774 -2.69 27.66 21.00
CA GLN A 774 -2.75 27.12 22.35
C GLN A 774 -2.85 25.59 22.33
N CYS A 775 -3.71 25.02 21.47
CA CYS A 775 -3.77 23.57 21.27
C CYS A 775 -2.41 22.99 20.87
N ILE A 776 -1.75 23.60 19.88
CA ILE A 776 -0.44 23.16 19.40
C ILE A 776 0.61 23.23 20.53
N LYS A 777 0.60 24.31 21.33
CA LYS A 777 1.48 24.47 22.48
C LYS A 777 1.23 23.44 23.57
N ASP A 778 -0.03 23.11 23.84
CA ASP A 778 -0.38 22.12 24.87
C ASP A 778 0.05 20.71 24.44
N ILE A 779 -0.07 20.35 23.14
CA ILE A 779 0.47 19.09 22.61
C ILE A 779 2.00 19.08 22.74
N VAL A 780 2.69 20.15 22.32
CA VAL A 780 4.16 20.27 22.47
C VAL A 780 4.59 20.07 23.92
N THR A 781 3.85 20.67 24.86
CA THR A 781 4.14 20.58 26.29
C THR A 781 3.91 19.16 26.82
N ASP A 782 2.73 18.59 26.57
CA ASP A 782 2.32 17.32 27.19
C ASP A 782 3.05 16.10 26.63
N PHE A 783 3.45 16.14 25.36
CA PHE A 783 4.27 15.10 24.72
C PHE A 783 5.77 15.29 24.94
N GLY A 784 6.17 16.38 25.62
CA GLY A 784 7.57 16.67 25.93
C GLY A 784 8.40 17.00 24.68
N LEU A 785 7.82 17.69 23.70
CA LEU A 785 8.48 18.13 22.47
C LEU A 785 9.27 19.43 22.70
N ASP A 786 10.20 19.76 21.79
CA ASP A 786 11.09 20.93 21.89
C ASP A 786 10.54 22.17 21.15
N GLY A 787 9.45 22.01 20.40
CA GLY A 787 8.89 23.06 19.57
C GLY A 787 8.03 22.54 18.42
N ALA A 788 7.88 23.36 17.38
CA ALA A 788 7.01 23.07 16.25
C ALA A 788 7.66 23.44 14.91
N ASP A 789 7.32 22.70 13.87
CA ASP A 789 7.58 23.04 12.47
C ASP A 789 6.31 23.59 11.84
N ILE A 790 6.40 24.75 11.19
CA ILE A 790 5.32 25.37 10.45
C ILE A 790 5.38 24.85 9.01
N ASP A 791 4.57 23.82 8.73
CA ASP A 791 4.40 23.25 7.40
C ASP A 791 3.20 23.92 6.71
N TRP A 792 3.36 25.20 6.41
CA TRP A 792 2.29 26.02 5.84
C TRP A 792 2.19 25.82 4.33
N GLU A 793 1.15 25.14 3.90
CA GLU A 793 0.81 24.91 2.49
C GLU A 793 -0.53 25.57 2.14
N PRO A 794 -0.56 26.74 1.49
CA PRO A 794 -1.80 27.45 1.19
C PRO A 794 -2.56 26.84 0.01
N SER A 795 -3.89 26.89 0.07
CA SER A 795 -4.78 26.41 -1.00
C SER A 795 -4.74 27.25 -2.29
N ALA A 796 -4.33 28.52 -2.21
CA ALA A 796 -4.31 29.46 -3.33
C ALA A 796 -2.96 30.21 -3.45
N PRO A 797 -1.87 29.53 -3.85
CA PRO A 797 -0.51 30.07 -3.85
C PRO A 797 -0.30 31.25 -4.80
N ASN A 798 -0.83 31.17 -6.04
CA ASN A 798 -0.97 32.21 -7.09
C ASN A 798 -0.11 33.50 -6.97
N CYS A 799 1.19 33.36 -6.72
CA CYS A 799 2.10 34.48 -6.54
C CYS A 799 2.36 35.20 -7.88
N VAL A 800 2.44 36.52 -7.84
CA VAL A 800 2.69 37.36 -9.01
C VAL A 800 3.92 38.23 -8.77
N ALA A 801 4.83 38.25 -9.75
CA ALA A 801 5.96 39.19 -9.74
C ALA A 801 5.46 40.60 -10.10
N THR A 802 5.67 41.55 -9.19
CA THR A 802 5.37 42.97 -9.35
C THR A 802 6.67 43.78 -9.29
N GLY A 803 7.26 44.06 -10.45
CA GLY A 803 8.52 44.79 -10.56
C GLY A 803 9.70 44.03 -9.92
N THR A 804 10.26 44.58 -8.84
CA THR A 804 11.38 43.98 -8.08
C THR A 804 10.92 43.10 -6.91
N SER A 805 9.60 42.83 -6.80
CA SER A 805 9.01 42.10 -5.69
C SER A 805 8.06 41.01 -6.17
N VAL A 806 7.78 40.04 -5.32
CA VAL A 806 6.70 39.07 -5.52
C VAL A 806 5.64 39.36 -4.47
N SER A 807 4.38 39.31 -4.88
CA SER A 807 3.23 39.38 -3.98
C SER A 807 2.31 38.19 -4.21
N CYS A 808 1.84 37.59 -3.12
CA CYS A 808 0.95 36.44 -3.14
C CYS A 808 -0.35 36.79 -2.40
N PRO A 809 -1.53 36.29 -2.84
CA PRO A 809 -2.79 36.49 -2.12
C PRO A 809 -2.75 36.00 -0.66
N THR A 810 -1.83 35.09 -0.35
CA THR A 810 -1.72 34.41 0.94
C THR A 810 -0.55 34.94 1.81
N ASP A 811 0.10 36.04 1.40
CA ASP A 811 1.22 36.65 2.13
C ASP A 811 0.86 36.94 3.60
N ALA A 812 -0.30 37.55 3.83
CA ALA A 812 -0.77 37.89 5.16
C ALA A 812 -1.05 36.66 6.04
N GLU A 813 -1.52 35.55 5.44
CA GLU A 813 -1.76 34.31 6.18
C GLU A 813 -0.45 33.72 6.69
N SER A 814 0.57 33.64 5.83
CA SER A 814 1.90 33.12 6.20
C SER A 814 2.55 33.92 7.33
N VAL A 815 2.48 35.25 7.26
CA VAL A 815 3.02 36.16 8.28
C VAL A 815 2.24 36.03 9.58
N ASN A 816 0.91 35.91 9.51
CA ASN A 816 0.07 35.72 10.69
C ASN A 816 0.34 34.37 11.37
N ALA A 817 0.52 33.29 10.61
CA ALA A 817 0.83 31.97 11.14
C ALA A 817 2.13 32.00 11.95
N VAL A 818 3.24 32.49 11.36
CA VAL A 818 4.53 32.57 12.07
C VAL A 818 4.50 33.55 13.24
N THR A 819 3.77 34.66 13.12
CA THR A 819 3.65 35.65 14.21
C THR A 819 2.89 35.07 15.40
N LYS A 820 1.76 34.41 15.18
CA LYS A 820 0.97 33.76 16.24
C LYS A 820 1.75 32.62 16.89
N MET A 821 2.41 31.77 16.08
CA MET A 821 3.22 30.66 16.58
C MET A 821 4.39 31.17 17.43
N ARG A 822 5.14 32.17 16.96
CA ARG A 822 6.26 32.75 17.73
C ARG A 822 5.80 33.46 19.00
N ALA A 823 4.63 34.08 19.01
CA ALA A 823 4.04 34.65 20.22
C ALA A 823 3.69 33.56 21.25
N ALA A 824 3.12 32.44 20.82
CA ALA A 824 2.79 31.32 21.69
C ALA A 824 4.04 30.54 22.17
N MET A 825 5.06 30.48 21.31
CA MET A 825 6.32 29.74 21.49
C MET A 825 7.54 30.68 21.33
N PRO A 826 7.86 31.47 22.38
CA PRO A 826 8.91 32.49 22.32
C PRO A 826 10.29 31.90 21.99
N LYS A 827 11.08 32.67 21.23
CA LYS A 827 12.46 32.29 20.89
C LYS A 827 13.29 32.12 22.17
N GLY A 828 14.12 31.08 22.17
CA GLY A 828 14.91 30.69 23.34
C GLY A 828 14.18 29.70 24.25
N GLN A 829 12.85 29.69 24.29
CA GLN A 829 12.07 28.71 25.05
C GLN A 829 11.62 27.52 24.20
N TYR A 830 11.40 27.75 22.91
CA TYR A 830 10.97 26.74 21.93
C TYR A 830 11.69 26.93 20.61
N ILE A 831 11.94 25.82 19.93
CA ILE A 831 12.41 25.81 18.55
C ILE A 831 11.21 26.03 17.63
N LEU A 832 11.26 27.03 16.75
CA LEU A 832 10.33 27.08 15.61
C LEU A 832 11.10 26.90 14.31
N SER A 833 10.64 25.93 13.54
CA SER A 833 11.10 25.70 12.18
C SER A 833 9.97 25.88 11.16
N THR A 834 10.29 25.84 9.88
CA THR A 834 9.29 25.83 8.81
C THR A 834 9.73 24.93 7.67
N ALA A 835 8.79 24.16 7.13
CA ALA A 835 8.90 23.57 5.80
C ALA A 835 8.70 24.68 4.75
N SER A 836 9.78 25.01 4.01
CA SER A 836 9.79 26.09 3.03
C SER A 836 9.73 25.53 1.61
N PHE A 837 8.90 26.13 0.75
CA PHE A 837 8.76 25.69 -0.64
C PHE A 837 10.08 25.85 -1.40
N HIS A 838 10.40 24.87 -2.25
CA HIS A 838 11.56 24.85 -3.14
C HIS A 838 11.85 26.17 -3.88
N VAL A 839 10.84 26.82 -4.48
CA VAL A 839 10.97 28.11 -5.19
C VAL A 839 10.50 29.31 -4.34
N GLY A 840 10.20 29.08 -3.07
CA GLY A 840 9.57 30.07 -2.19
C GLY A 840 10.43 31.28 -1.87
N ALA A 841 11.76 31.17 -2.05
CA ALA A 841 12.71 32.27 -1.91
C ALA A 841 13.11 32.93 -3.25
N TYR A 842 12.59 32.46 -4.39
CA TYR A 842 12.88 33.03 -5.71
C TYR A 842 12.09 34.32 -5.98
N GLY A 843 12.52 35.11 -6.96
CA GLY A 843 11.77 36.28 -7.43
C GLY A 843 11.96 37.55 -6.59
N ALA A 844 12.71 37.51 -5.49
CA ALA A 844 13.15 38.72 -4.79
C ALA A 844 14.17 39.51 -5.64
N ALA A 845 14.14 40.85 -5.56
CA ALA A 845 15.13 41.72 -6.21
C ALA A 845 16.58 41.25 -5.98
N GLY A 846 17.41 41.26 -7.02
CA GLY A 846 18.82 40.89 -6.93
C GLY A 846 19.13 39.55 -7.61
N ALA A 847 20.05 38.77 -7.03
CA ALA A 847 20.69 37.63 -7.68
C ALA A 847 19.74 36.45 -8.02
N PHE A 848 18.53 36.39 -7.47
CA PHE A 848 17.57 35.29 -7.64
C PHE A 848 16.26 35.71 -8.34
N ALA A 849 16.24 36.90 -8.95
CA ALA A 849 15.07 37.38 -9.71
C ALA A 849 14.83 36.56 -10.98
N ALA A 850 15.90 35.98 -11.56
CA ALA A 850 15.85 35.19 -12.79
C ALA A 850 15.86 33.66 -12.56
N SER A 851 15.86 33.21 -11.30
CA SER A 851 15.91 31.79 -10.93
C SER A 851 14.73 31.00 -11.51
N LYS A 852 14.98 29.72 -11.85
CA LYS A 852 14.00 28.82 -12.47
C LYS A 852 13.75 27.58 -11.60
N PRO A 853 12.57 26.95 -11.72
CA PRO A 853 11.40 27.36 -12.49
C PRO A 853 10.66 28.55 -11.88
N VAL A 854 9.88 29.24 -12.70
CA VAL A 854 8.87 30.19 -12.23
C VAL A 854 7.53 29.46 -12.21
N THR A 855 6.94 29.32 -11.03
CA THR A 855 5.68 28.59 -10.79
C THR A 855 4.74 29.47 -9.98
N LYS A 856 3.50 29.00 -9.76
CA LYS A 856 2.54 29.67 -8.86
C LYS A 856 3.01 29.78 -7.40
N TYR A 857 4.07 29.06 -7.01
CA TYR A 857 4.70 29.08 -5.68
C TYR A 857 5.98 29.94 -5.63
N THR A 858 6.43 30.51 -6.76
CA THR A 858 7.63 31.34 -6.78
C THR A 858 7.46 32.54 -5.86
N GLY A 859 8.37 32.68 -4.89
CA GLY A 859 8.36 33.78 -3.92
C GLY A 859 7.37 33.62 -2.76
N ILE A 860 6.69 32.47 -2.63
CA ILE A 860 5.61 32.27 -1.65
C ILE A 860 6.05 32.40 -0.18
N ASN A 861 7.33 32.20 0.12
CA ASN A 861 7.85 32.35 1.47
C ASN A 861 8.46 33.75 1.73
N LEU A 862 8.53 34.64 0.74
CA LEU A 862 9.21 35.94 0.89
C LEU A 862 8.55 36.87 1.89
N ALA A 863 7.22 36.91 1.95
CA ALA A 863 6.52 37.74 2.94
C ALA A 863 6.79 37.26 4.37
N MET A 864 6.70 35.94 4.60
CA MET A 864 7.09 35.31 5.86
C MET A 864 8.54 35.66 6.21
N ALA A 865 9.48 35.43 5.30
CA ALA A 865 10.90 35.70 5.51
C ALA A 865 11.19 37.17 5.84
N LYS A 866 10.47 38.13 5.26
CA LYS A 866 10.66 39.57 5.54
C LYS A 866 10.09 40.02 6.89
N SER A 867 9.16 39.26 7.47
CA SER A 867 8.54 39.62 8.75
C SER A 867 9.50 39.42 9.92
N THR A 868 9.34 40.23 10.98
CA THR A 868 10.13 40.09 12.23
C THR A 868 10.02 38.69 12.83
N ALA A 869 8.82 38.10 12.82
CA ALA A 869 8.59 36.76 13.32
C ALA A 869 9.27 35.70 12.44
N GLY A 870 9.21 35.82 11.11
CA GLY A 870 9.92 34.92 10.20
C GLY A 870 11.44 34.99 10.30
N GLN A 871 12.01 36.18 10.52
CA GLN A 871 13.44 36.34 10.82
C GLN A 871 13.86 35.74 12.16
N SER A 872 12.90 35.46 13.04
CA SER A 872 13.15 34.85 14.34
C SER A 872 13.14 33.32 14.30
N LEU A 873 12.75 32.68 13.18
CA LEU A 873 12.76 31.22 13.02
C LEU A 873 14.16 30.66 13.29
N ASP A 874 14.21 29.46 13.85
CA ASP A 874 15.45 28.81 14.27
C ASP A 874 16.01 27.91 13.15
N LEU A 875 15.13 27.24 12.40
CA LEU A 875 15.49 26.31 11.32
C LEU A 875 14.55 26.45 10.11
N ILE A 876 15.11 26.45 8.90
CA ILE A 876 14.39 26.43 7.63
C ILE A 876 14.65 25.09 6.94
N ASN A 877 13.60 24.30 6.72
CA ASN A 877 13.64 23.00 6.05
C ASN A 877 13.17 23.17 4.60
N ILE A 878 14.09 23.20 3.63
CA ILE A 878 13.72 23.44 2.22
C ILE A 878 13.17 22.16 1.60
N MET A 879 11.92 22.16 1.13
CA MET A 879 11.30 21.04 0.41
C MET A 879 11.77 20.99 -1.06
N SER A 880 13.06 20.68 -1.29
CA SER A 880 13.73 20.86 -2.60
C SER A 880 13.51 19.74 -3.62
N TYR A 881 12.34 19.09 -3.59
CA TYR A 881 12.06 17.90 -4.41
C TYR A 881 10.84 18.07 -5.34
N ASP A 882 9.88 18.94 -5.02
CA ASP A 882 8.65 19.11 -5.81
C ASP A 882 8.80 19.95 -7.08
N ALA A 883 9.90 20.68 -7.23
CA ALA A 883 10.09 21.58 -8.36
C ALA A 883 10.57 20.87 -9.63
N GLY A 884 10.88 19.58 -9.57
CA GLY A 884 11.57 18.87 -10.64
C GLY A 884 13.10 18.97 -10.52
N SER A 885 13.79 18.93 -11.67
CA SER A 885 15.25 18.86 -11.77
C SER A 885 15.78 19.93 -12.71
N ILE A 886 17.09 20.10 -12.76
CA ILE A 886 17.72 21.05 -13.67
C ILE A 886 17.41 20.75 -15.13
N THR A 887 17.26 19.47 -15.49
CA THR A 887 16.96 19.03 -16.85
C THR A 887 15.47 19.09 -17.17
N SER A 888 14.59 18.85 -16.19
CA SER A 888 13.13 18.83 -16.43
C SER A 888 12.47 20.21 -16.32
N THR A 889 12.91 21.04 -15.37
CA THR A 889 12.25 22.32 -15.04
C THR A 889 13.24 23.48 -14.90
N GLY A 890 14.55 23.23 -15.00
CA GLY A 890 15.59 24.21 -14.69
C GLY A 890 15.80 24.40 -13.18
N PHE A 891 15.19 23.56 -12.33
CA PHE A 891 15.35 23.67 -10.88
C PHE A 891 16.71 23.16 -10.41
N ASP A 892 17.47 24.00 -9.73
CA ASP A 892 18.68 23.61 -9.00
C ASP A 892 18.46 23.71 -7.48
N PRO A 893 18.46 22.58 -6.74
CA PRO A 893 18.40 22.58 -5.27
C PRO A 893 19.50 23.44 -4.61
N LYS A 894 20.68 23.59 -5.24
CA LYS A 894 21.77 24.42 -4.73
C LYS A 894 21.48 25.92 -4.90
N GLU A 895 20.78 26.30 -5.97
CA GLU A 895 20.28 27.66 -6.15
C GLU A 895 19.16 27.99 -5.17
N SER A 896 18.22 27.07 -4.96
CA SER A 896 17.20 27.18 -3.92
C SER A 896 17.83 27.38 -2.54
N PHE A 897 18.84 26.58 -2.19
CA PHE A 897 19.58 26.73 -0.95
C PHE A 897 20.20 28.13 -0.80
N ARG A 898 20.88 28.64 -1.84
CA ARG A 898 21.46 30.00 -1.83
C ARG A 898 20.38 31.09 -1.66
N ALA A 899 19.24 30.96 -2.32
CA ALA A 899 18.14 31.90 -2.20
C ALA A 899 17.56 31.92 -0.78
N HIS A 900 17.35 30.75 -0.17
CA HIS A 900 16.86 30.62 1.21
C HIS A 900 17.86 31.22 2.22
N ARG A 901 19.16 30.96 2.06
CA ARG A 901 20.22 31.57 2.90
C ARG A 901 20.25 33.09 2.78
N ALA A 902 19.97 33.64 1.61
CA ALA A 902 19.96 35.09 1.40
C ALA A 902 18.80 35.78 2.13
N VAL A 903 17.62 35.14 2.18
CA VAL A 903 16.43 35.72 2.85
C VAL A 903 16.35 35.37 4.34
N TRP A 904 17.00 34.30 4.80
CA TRP A 904 17.15 33.94 6.22
C TRP A 904 18.62 33.84 6.65
N PRO A 905 19.32 34.98 6.76
CA PRO A 905 20.75 34.98 7.11
C PRO A 905 21.02 34.44 8.52
N ASN A 906 20.05 34.57 9.43
CA ASN A 906 20.22 34.26 10.86
C ASN A 906 19.64 32.90 11.28
N ALA A 907 18.98 32.17 10.39
CA ALA A 907 18.42 30.85 10.70
C ALA A 907 19.37 29.73 10.24
N ALA A 908 19.28 28.58 10.91
CA ALA A 908 19.81 27.34 10.36
C ALA A 908 19.02 27.00 9.09
N VAL A 909 19.70 26.55 8.03
CA VAL A 909 19.03 26.15 6.78
C VAL A 909 19.44 24.73 6.43
N ALA A 910 18.46 23.84 6.30
CA ALA A 910 18.64 22.46 5.89
C ALA A 910 18.04 22.24 4.49
N LEU A 911 18.79 21.56 3.62
CA LEU A 911 18.33 21.23 2.27
C LEU A 911 17.60 19.88 2.29
N GLY A 912 16.33 19.89 1.93
CA GLY A 912 15.48 18.70 1.97
C GLY A 912 15.53 17.87 0.70
N VAL A 913 15.64 16.57 0.89
CA VAL A 913 15.47 15.55 -0.13
C VAL A 913 14.31 14.65 0.30
N GLU A 914 13.78 13.88 -0.63
CA GLU A 914 12.74 12.93 -0.31
C GLU A 914 13.09 11.51 -0.73
N VAL A 915 12.42 10.55 -0.11
CA VAL A 915 12.39 9.16 -0.58
C VAL A 915 11.47 9.09 -1.81
N PRO A 916 11.92 8.64 -2.99
CA PRO A 916 11.02 8.47 -4.15
C PRO A 916 9.97 7.37 -3.89
N PRO A 917 8.74 7.40 -4.42
CA PRO A 917 8.31 8.09 -5.64
C PRO A 917 7.54 9.43 -5.51
N GLU A 918 7.54 10.15 -4.38
CA GLU A 918 6.61 11.29 -4.18
C GLU A 918 7.07 12.66 -4.73
N ALA A 919 7.79 12.69 -5.85
CA ALA A 919 8.17 13.96 -6.46
C ALA A 919 7.03 14.50 -7.32
N TRP A 920 6.25 15.44 -6.79
CA TRP A 920 5.20 16.14 -7.56
C TRP A 920 5.75 16.82 -8.83
N GLY A 921 7.05 17.12 -8.86
CA GLY A 921 7.79 17.61 -10.02
C GLY A 921 8.52 16.53 -10.84
N GLY A 922 8.31 15.25 -10.54
CA GLY A 922 8.89 14.10 -11.23
C GLY A 922 10.38 13.86 -11.00
N ASN A 923 10.99 14.51 -10.00
CA ASN A 923 12.42 14.38 -9.70
C ASN A 923 12.73 13.21 -8.75
N ILE A 924 13.39 12.18 -9.25
CA ILE A 924 13.88 11.06 -8.44
C ILE A 924 15.34 11.36 -8.05
N VAL A 925 15.59 11.58 -6.75
CA VAL A 925 16.95 11.85 -6.25
C VAL A 925 17.79 10.58 -6.22
N THR A 926 19.07 10.68 -6.61
CA THR A 926 20.06 9.59 -6.48
C THR A 926 20.95 9.79 -5.26
N LEU A 927 21.57 8.72 -4.74
CA LEU A 927 22.54 8.85 -3.62
C LEU A 927 23.74 9.73 -3.98
N ASN A 928 24.16 9.77 -5.24
CA ASN A 928 25.22 10.68 -5.69
C ASN A 928 24.76 12.13 -5.60
N GLN A 929 23.55 12.46 -6.05
CA GLN A 929 22.98 13.79 -5.87
C GLN A 929 22.84 14.16 -4.38
N VAL A 930 22.39 13.23 -3.53
CA VAL A 930 22.36 13.45 -2.06
C VAL A 930 23.75 13.80 -1.54
N SER A 931 24.80 13.12 -2.04
CA SER A 931 26.19 13.41 -1.66
C SER A 931 26.61 14.81 -2.07
N ASP A 932 26.29 15.18 -3.31
CA ASP A 932 26.63 16.48 -3.88
C ASP A 932 25.92 17.62 -3.16
N PHE A 933 24.66 17.40 -2.80
CA PHE A 933 23.85 18.33 -2.02
C PHE A 933 24.41 18.49 -0.61
N ALA A 934 24.63 17.38 0.11
CA ALA A 934 25.20 17.42 1.45
C ALA A 934 26.59 18.07 1.48
N LYS A 935 27.45 17.76 0.49
CA LYS A 935 28.77 18.38 0.37
C LYS A 935 28.65 19.88 0.14
N TYR A 936 27.73 20.29 -0.75
CA TYR A 936 27.49 21.70 -1.04
C TYR A 936 26.97 22.46 0.17
N VAL A 937 25.97 21.93 0.88
CA VAL A 937 25.42 22.50 2.11
C VAL A 937 26.54 22.68 3.14
N ARG A 938 27.34 21.65 3.39
CA ARG A 938 28.46 21.68 4.35
C ARG A 938 29.49 22.76 4.02
N THR A 939 29.83 22.97 2.75
CA THR A 939 30.86 23.95 2.35
C THR A 939 30.32 25.37 2.14
N ASN A 940 29.01 25.56 2.11
CA ASN A 940 28.38 26.87 1.83
C ASN A 940 27.53 27.39 3.01
N GLY A 941 27.93 27.05 4.24
CA GLY A 941 27.34 27.60 5.47
C GLY A 941 25.91 27.12 5.76
N GLY A 942 25.54 25.94 5.27
CA GLY A 942 24.29 25.28 5.60
C GLY A 942 24.37 24.50 6.89
N ALA A 943 23.22 24.35 7.55
CA ALA A 943 23.13 23.65 8.82
C ALA A 943 23.03 22.13 8.65
N GLY A 944 22.39 21.64 7.59
CA GLY A 944 22.12 20.21 7.48
C GLY A 944 21.34 19.74 6.26
N MET A 945 20.99 18.46 6.27
CA MET A 945 20.09 17.83 5.31
C MET A 945 18.76 17.51 5.98
N MET A 946 17.66 17.60 5.23
CA MET A 946 16.32 17.20 5.66
C MET A 946 15.82 16.03 4.81
N LEU A 947 15.08 15.10 5.40
CA LEU A 947 14.47 13.96 4.71
C LEU A 947 12.94 13.92 4.90
N TRP A 948 12.22 13.91 3.77
CA TRP A 948 10.81 13.50 3.69
C TRP A 948 10.70 12.08 3.08
N SER A 949 10.48 11.02 3.84
CA SER A 949 10.31 10.92 5.29
C SER A 949 10.84 9.57 5.78
N LEU A 950 10.92 9.38 7.11
CA LEU A 950 11.65 8.27 7.74
C LEU A 950 11.07 6.88 7.43
N HIS A 951 9.73 6.72 7.42
CA HIS A 951 9.09 5.41 7.17
C HIS A 951 8.77 5.17 5.69
N LYS A 952 8.95 6.19 4.85
CA LYS A 952 8.61 6.11 3.44
C LYS A 952 9.53 5.12 2.76
N LYS A 953 8.92 4.18 2.03
CA LYS A 953 9.63 3.15 1.26
C LYS A 953 9.88 3.67 -0.14
N GLY A 954 11.08 3.40 -0.66
CA GLY A 954 11.51 3.93 -1.94
C GLY A 954 12.94 3.60 -2.29
N THR A 955 13.33 3.95 -3.52
CA THR A 955 14.70 3.79 -4.02
C THR A 955 15.22 5.13 -4.55
N PRO A 956 16.30 5.69 -3.98
CA PRO A 956 17.03 5.20 -2.80
C PRO A 956 16.18 5.26 -1.51
N SER A 957 16.45 4.35 -0.58
CA SER A 957 15.71 4.24 0.68
C SER A 957 16.00 5.39 1.64
N ALA A 958 15.10 5.61 2.60
CA ALA A 958 15.30 6.53 3.72
C ALA A 958 16.65 6.28 4.40
N GLN A 959 16.97 5.02 4.73
CA GLN A 959 18.26 4.65 5.32
C GLN A 959 19.44 5.03 4.41
N GLY A 960 19.36 4.76 3.10
CA GLY A 960 20.43 5.09 2.16
C GLY A 960 20.70 6.60 2.09
N ILE A 961 19.63 7.40 1.99
CA ILE A 961 19.71 8.86 1.96
C ILE A 961 20.30 9.40 3.27
N LEU A 962 19.84 8.89 4.41
CA LEU A 962 20.31 9.29 5.74
C LEU A 962 21.78 8.91 5.97
N THR A 963 22.16 7.68 5.64
CA THR A 963 23.54 7.19 5.77
C THR A 963 24.48 8.08 4.95
N ARG A 964 24.08 8.41 3.72
CA ARG A 964 24.89 9.23 2.82
C ARG A 964 25.00 10.67 3.31
N SER A 965 23.88 11.26 3.72
CA SER A 965 23.83 12.60 4.29
C SER A 965 24.69 12.70 5.55
N CYS A 966 24.52 11.79 6.50
CA CYS A 966 25.30 11.71 7.74
C CYS A 966 26.81 11.61 7.46
N THR A 967 27.20 10.70 6.55
CA THR A 967 28.61 10.47 6.20
C THR A 967 29.23 11.72 5.59
N VAL A 968 28.55 12.34 4.62
CA VAL A 968 29.06 13.55 3.96
C VAL A 968 29.05 14.75 4.89
N MET A 969 28.15 14.80 5.87
CA MET A 969 28.15 15.85 6.90
C MET A 969 29.21 15.64 7.99
N ASN A 970 30.06 14.61 7.89
CA ASN A 970 31.09 14.24 8.89
C ASN A 970 30.49 13.95 10.28
N MET A 971 29.33 13.33 10.33
CA MET A 971 28.73 12.86 11.58
C MET A 971 29.18 11.44 11.91
N THR A 972 28.92 10.98 13.13
CA THR A 972 29.32 9.65 13.61
C THR A 972 28.14 8.68 13.59
N SER A 973 28.44 7.38 13.64
CA SER A 973 27.44 6.30 13.71
C SER A 973 26.46 6.23 12.54
N CYS A 974 26.87 6.72 11.35
CA CYS A 974 26.04 6.80 10.15
C CYS A 974 25.57 5.45 9.59
N SER A 975 26.19 4.34 10.02
CA SER A 975 25.79 2.98 9.68
C SER A 975 24.69 2.42 10.59
N THR A 976 24.32 3.14 11.66
CA THR A 976 23.23 2.70 12.53
C THR A 976 21.93 2.75 11.74
N LEU A 977 21.15 1.68 11.78
CA LEU A 977 19.89 1.62 11.04
C LEU A 977 18.82 2.45 11.75
N ILE A 978 18.01 3.16 10.97
CA ILE A 978 16.73 3.67 11.46
C ILE A 978 15.81 2.46 11.70
N PRO A 979 15.09 2.41 12.82
CA PRO A 979 14.05 1.42 13.04
C PRO A 979 12.93 1.69 12.02
N MET A 980 12.54 0.66 11.26
CA MET A 980 11.46 0.69 10.27
C MET A 980 10.52 -0.48 10.50
#